data_AF-A0A078G8V5-F1
#
_entry.id   AF-A0A078G8V5-F1
#
_cell.length_a   1.000
_cell.length_b   1.000
_cell.length_c   1.000
_cell.angle_alpha   90.00
_cell.angle_beta   90.00
_cell.angle_gamma   90.00
#
_symmetry.space_group_name_H-M   'P 1'
#
loop_
_entity.id
_entity.type
_entity.pdbx_description
1 polymer ?
#
loop_
_entity_poly.entity_id
_entity_poly.type
_entity_poly.pdbx_seq_one_letter_code
_entity_poly.pdbx_strand_id
1 'polypeptide(L)'
;MLSSRNGAGMMISRPVFLDEVFTRKLDLSSTSSSSSSLLLNQFNKSHEADDDARLTLAHQLYKAGDFKQALEHSNLVYQRNPLRTDNLLLIGAIYYQLQDYDMCIARNEEALRIQPQFAECYGNMANAWKEKGDTDRAIRYYLIAIELKPNYADAWSNLASAYMRKGRLSEATQCCQQALSLNPLLVDAHSNLGNLMKAQGLIQEAYSCYLEAVRIQPTFAIAWSNLAGLFMESGDLNRALQYYKEAVKLKPAFPDAYFNLGNVYKALGRPTEAIMCYQHAIQARPSFAMAFGNIATIYYEQGQLDLAIRHYKQAISRDPRFLEAYNNLGNALKDIGRVEEAVRCYNHCLHLQPNHPQAMANLGNIYMEWNMMGPASSLFQATLTVTTGLSAPFNNLALIYKQQGNYTNAISCYNEVLRIDPLAADALVNRGNTFKEIGRVTEAIQDYMHAITFRPTMAEAHANLASAYKDSGHVEAAITSYKQALLLRPDFPEATCNLLHTLQCVCCWEDRSKMFTEVEGIIRRQINMSVLPSVQPFHAIAYPIDPILALEISRKYAAHCSIIASRFGLPPFNHPAGVPVKREGGFKRLRIGYVSSDFGNHPLSHLMGSVFGMHNRDNVEVFCYALSPNDGTEWRQRTQSEAEHFLDVSAMSSDAIAKTINEDKIQILINLNGYTKGARNEIFAMQPAPIQVSYMGFPGTTGATYIDYLVTDEFVSPLQYAHIYSEKLVHLPHCYFVNDYKQKNQDVLDPKSKPKRSDYGLPEDKFIFGCFNQLYKMDPEIVNTWCNVLKRVPNSALWLLRFPAAGEMRFRAYAAAQGVHPDQIIFTDVAMKNEHIRRSVLADVILDTPLCNGHTTGTDVLWAGVPMITLPLEKMATRVAGSLCLATGLGHEMIVNSLEEYEEKAVSLALNKPKLQALTKELRASRLTCPLFDTMRWVKNLERSYFKMWNLHCSGQKPQHFKVVENDLEFPHDR
;
A
#
# COMPACT_ATOMS: atom_id res chain seq x y z
N MET A 1 4.14 55.88 20.95
CA MET A 1 2.77 56.41 21.13
C MET A 1 2.10 55.57 22.21
N LEU A 2 2.13 56.07 23.45
CA LEU A 2 0.96 56.56 24.22
C LEU A 2 0.09 55.39 24.74
N SER A 3 0.29 54.96 26.00
CA SER A 3 -0.45 55.33 27.24
C SER A 3 -1.70 54.44 27.44
N SER A 4 -2.07 53.86 28.58
CA SER A 4 -2.03 54.21 30.01
C SER A 4 -2.33 52.91 30.82
N ARG A 5 -1.64 52.57 31.94
CA ARG A 5 -1.79 52.93 33.38
C ARG A 5 -3.13 52.61 34.09
N ASN A 6 -2.95 52.06 35.31
CA ASN A 6 -3.84 51.85 36.49
C ASN A 6 -4.48 50.44 36.58
N GLY A 7 -4.50 49.71 37.71
CA GLY A 7 -4.08 49.95 39.10
C GLY A 7 -5.15 49.44 40.09
N ALA A 8 -4.75 48.55 41.03
CA ALA A 8 -5.48 48.05 42.24
C ALA A 8 -6.82 47.30 42.01
N GLY A 9 -7.32 46.34 42.79
CA GLY A 9 -7.06 45.76 44.11
C GLY A 9 -8.35 45.04 44.57
N MET A 10 -8.26 44.10 45.54
CA MET A 10 -9.39 43.38 46.23
C MET A 10 -10.20 42.40 45.34
N MET A 11 -10.84 41.32 45.82
CA MET A 11 -11.30 40.91 47.14
C MET A 11 -11.55 39.39 47.13
N ILE A 12 -11.38 38.74 48.28
CA ILE A 12 -11.72 37.34 48.54
C ILE A 12 -13.25 37.21 48.62
N SER A 13 -13.85 36.29 47.86
CA SER A 13 -15.26 35.92 47.95
C SER A 13 -15.44 34.54 48.60
N ARG A 14 -16.27 34.51 49.65
CA ARG A 14 -16.90 33.31 50.24
C ARG A 14 -17.87 32.67 49.24
N PRO A 15 -18.28 31.42 49.52
CA PRO A 15 -19.72 31.17 49.56
C PRO A 15 -20.19 30.47 50.86
N VAL A 16 -21.35 30.92 51.32
CA VAL A 16 -22.29 30.31 52.28
C VAL A 16 -23.43 29.77 51.40
N PHE A 17 -23.94 28.55 51.54
CA PHE A 17 -25.11 28.17 52.35
C PHE A 17 -25.46 26.70 52.07
N LEU A 18 -25.78 25.90 53.09
CA LEU A 18 -27.14 25.46 53.41
C LEU A 18 -27.15 24.55 54.65
N ASP A 19 -28.13 24.84 55.49
CA ASP A 19 -28.40 24.39 56.86
C ASP A 19 -29.07 23.01 56.99
N GLU A 20 -29.20 22.60 58.26
CA GLU A 20 -30.35 21.92 58.88
C GLU A 20 -30.41 20.37 58.78
N VAL A 21 -30.73 19.56 59.81
CA VAL A 21 -31.48 19.75 61.08
C VAL A 21 -31.07 18.68 62.14
N PHE A 22 -31.24 19.03 63.42
CA PHE A 22 -31.78 18.24 64.57
C PHE A 22 -30.96 18.17 65.86
N THR A 23 -31.40 19.02 66.79
CA THR A 23 -31.23 19.05 68.24
C THR A 23 -31.92 17.88 68.96
N ARG A 24 -31.34 17.44 70.11
CA ARG A 24 -32.09 17.18 71.35
C ARG A 24 -31.17 17.13 72.58
N LYS A 25 -31.49 17.97 73.57
CA LYS A 25 -31.00 17.96 74.95
C LYS A 25 -31.64 16.82 75.74
N LEU A 26 -30.99 16.38 76.82
CA LEU A 26 -31.64 16.07 78.10
C LEU A 26 -30.61 16.11 79.25
N ASP A 27 -30.93 16.94 80.26
CA ASP A 27 -30.33 17.00 81.60
C ASP A 27 -30.73 15.78 82.43
N LEU A 28 -29.95 15.47 83.49
CA LEU A 28 -30.45 15.22 84.85
C LEU A 28 -29.30 15.09 85.88
N SER A 29 -29.59 15.54 87.10
CA SER A 29 -28.69 15.86 88.20
C SER A 29 -28.89 14.95 89.43
N SER A 30 -27.86 14.93 90.31
CA SER A 30 -27.91 14.68 91.77
C SER A 30 -28.16 13.22 92.23
N THR A 31 -27.70 12.66 93.36
CA THR A 31 -27.27 13.13 94.69
C THR A 31 -26.44 12.06 95.45
N SER A 32 -25.60 12.52 96.39
CA SER A 32 -25.07 11.93 97.65
C SER A 32 -25.13 10.43 97.96
N SER A 33 -24.02 9.86 98.45
CA SER A 33 -23.87 9.46 99.87
C SER A 33 -22.52 8.78 100.16
N SER A 34 -21.81 9.32 101.15
CA SER A 34 -20.58 8.84 101.74
C SER A 34 -20.88 7.79 102.82
N SER A 35 -20.60 6.51 102.55
CA SER A 35 -20.39 5.45 103.57
C SER A 35 -20.01 4.08 102.97
N SER A 36 -19.39 4.06 101.79
CA SER A 36 -19.01 2.82 101.07
C SER A 36 -17.53 2.78 100.64
N SER A 37 -16.69 3.72 101.10
CA SER A 37 -15.31 3.89 100.59
C SER A 37 -14.28 2.86 101.10
N LEU A 38 -14.59 2.08 102.13
CA LEU A 38 -13.65 1.10 102.71
C LEU A 38 -13.85 -0.34 102.21
N LEU A 39 -15.04 -0.70 101.68
CA LEU A 39 -15.29 -1.99 101.02
C LEU A 39 -15.15 -1.92 99.48
N LEU A 40 -15.31 -0.74 98.87
CA LEU A 40 -15.07 -0.53 97.43
C LEU A 40 -13.59 -0.69 97.02
N ASN A 41 -12.66 -0.39 97.93
CA ASN A 41 -11.22 -0.41 97.63
C ASN A 41 -10.61 -1.83 97.54
N GLN A 42 -11.27 -2.86 98.08
CA GLN A 42 -10.88 -4.26 97.85
C GLN A 42 -11.57 -4.85 96.61
N PHE A 43 -12.78 -4.39 96.24
CA PHE A 43 -13.49 -4.83 95.03
C PHE A 43 -12.87 -4.24 93.75
N ASN A 44 -12.49 -2.95 93.73
CA ASN A 44 -11.88 -2.30 92.55
C ASN A 44 -10.50 -2.86 92.19
N LYS A 45 -9.68 -3.25 93.18
CA LYS A 45 -8.36 -3.86 92.93
C LYS A 45 -8.45 -5.24 92.27
N SER A 46 -9.57 -5.96 92.43
CA SER A 46 -9.76 -7.27 91.81
C SER A 46 -10.14 -7.17 90.32
N HIS A 47 -10.82 -6.08 89.92
CA HIS A 47 -11.24 -5.84 88.54
C HIS A 47 -10.12 -5.24 87.67
N GLU A 48 -9.27 -4.36 88.23
CA GLU A 48 -8.09 -3.85 87.52
C GLU A 48 -7.11 -4.98 87.14
N ALA A 49 -6.92 -5.98 88.01
CA ALA A 49 -6.06 -7.12 87.73
C ALA A 49 -6.61 -8.06 86.63
N ASP A 50 -7.94 -8.24 86.52
CA ASP A 50 -8.59 -9.01 85.44
C ASP A 50 -8.52 -8.25 84.10
N ASP A 51 -8.68 -6.93 84.12
CA ASP A 51 -8.60 -6.10 82.91
C ASP A 51 -7.17 -6.01 82.36
N ASP A 52 -6.15 -5.96 83.22
CA ASP A 52 -4.73 -6.03 82.81
C ASP A 52 -4.37 -7.40 82.21
N ALA A 53 -4.88 -8.50 82.78
CA ALA A 53 -4.68 -9.84 82.25
C ALA A 53 -5.33 -9.99 80.86
N ARG A 54 -6.54 -9.46 80.68
CA ARG A 54 -7.27 -9.49 79.39
C ARG A 54 -6.62 -8.59 78.35
N LEU A 55 -6.16 -7.40 78.73
CA LEU A 55 -5.44 -6.53 77.80
C LEU A 55 -4.11 -7.16 77.39
N THR A 56 -3.41 -7.83 78.31
CA THR A 56 -2.19 -8.59 77.98
C THR A 56 -2.48 -9.72 76.99
N LEU A 57 -3.58 -10.46 77.20
CA LEU A 57 -4.02 -11.49 76.27
C LEU A 57 -4.39 -10.91 74.89
N ALA A 58 -5.10 -9.78 74.85
CA ALA A 58 -5.42 -9.08 73.61
C ALA A 58 -4.15 -8.68 72.83
N HIS A 59 -3.11 -8.19 73.53
CA HIS A 59 -1.81 -7.91 72.92
C HIS A 59 -1.11 -9.18 72.41
N GLN A 60 -1.20 -10.30 73.13
CA GLN A 60 -0.64 -11.58 72.68
C GLN A 60 -1.35 -12.10 71.43
N LEU A 61 -2.68 -12.04 71.41
CA LEU A 61 -3.50 -12.42 70.25
C LEU A 61 -3.24 -11.50 69.06
N TYR A 62 -3.11 -10.19 69.28
CA TYR A 62 -2.72 -9.24 68.25
C TYR A 62 -1.35 -9.60 67.65
N LYS A 63 -0.35 -9.91 68.49
CA LYS A 63 0.97 -10.36 68.03
C LYS A 63 0.94 -11.72 67.33
N ALA A 64 0.01 -12.60 67.71
CA ALA A 64 -0.21 -13.89 67.06
C ALA A 64 -1.00 -13.76 65.74
N GLY A 65 -1.52 -12.57 65.41
CA GLY A 65 -2.31 -12.31 64.20
C GLY A 65 -3.79 -12.69 64.30
N ASP A 66 -4.28 -13.11 65.48
CA ASP A 66 -5.70 -13.36 65.70
C ASP A 66 -6.42 -12.06 66.09
N PHE A 67 -6.61 -11.21 65.09
CA PHE A 67 -7.20 -9.88 65.27
C PHE A 67 -8.67 -9.92 65.70
N LYS A 68 -9.40 -10.99 65.36
CA LYS A 68 -10.81 -11.13 65.76
C LYS A 68 -10.94 -11.42 67.25
N GLN A 69 -10.19 -12.41 67.76
CA GLN A 69 -10.19 -12.69 69.19
C GLN A 69 -9.53 -11.56 69.99
N ALA A 70 -8.47 -10.93 69.47
CA ALA A 70 -7.89 -9.74 70.08
C ALA A 70 -8.93 -8.63 70.24
N LEU A 71 -9.76 -8.39 69.21
CA LEU A 71 -10.83 -7.40 69.26
C LEU A 71 -11.88 -7.73 70.32
N GLU A 72 -12.28 -9.00 70.44
CA GLU A 72 -13.24 -9.45 71.45
C GLU A 72 -12.74 -9.17 72.88
N HIS A 73 -11.50 -9.54 73.18
CA HIS A 73 -10.90 -9.29 74.49
C HIS A 73 -10.72 -7.80 74.77
N SER A 74 -10.25 -7.03 73.79
CA SER A 74 -10.13 -5.57 73.92
C SER A 74 -11.49 -4.87 74.09
N ASN A 75 -12.55 -5.36 73.43
CA ASN A 75 -13.90 -4.81 73.58
C ASN A 75 -14.47 -5.09 74.98
N LEU A 76 -14.17 -6.24 75.58
CA LEU A 76 -14.56 -6.53 76.97
C LEU A 76 -13.87 -5.59 77.97
N VAL A 77 -12.58 -5.29 77.75
CA VAL A 77 -11.84 -4.28 78.54
C VAL A 77 -12.43 -2.89 78.32
N TYR A 78 -12.79 -2.55 77.07
CA TYR A 78 -13.41 -1.26 76.73
C TYR A 78 -14.80 -1.08 77.36
N GLN A 79 -15.64 -2.12 77.38
CA GLN A 79 -16.97 -2.06 78.00
C GLN A 79 -16.90 -1.76 79.50
N ARG A 80 -15.84 -2.23 80.18
CA ARG A 80 -15.63 -2.02 81.61
C ARG A 80 -14.94 -0.70 81.92
N ASN A 81 -13.95 -0.33 81.10
CA ASN A 81 -13.23 0.93 81.22
C ASN A 81 -13.03 1.60 79.85
N PRO A 82 -14.00 2.41 79.40
CA PRO A 82 -13.93 3.09 78.11
C PRO A 82 -12.85 4.17 78.04
N LEU A 83 -12.34 4.63 79.20
CA LEU A 83 -11.37 5.73 79.28
C LEU A 83 -9.91 5.24 79.17
N ARG A 84 -9.70 3.93 79.04
CA ARG A 84 -8.39 3.29 79.02
C ARG A 84 -7.72 3.46 77.64
N THR A 85 -6.82 4.44 77.53
CA THR A 85 -6.25 4.89 76.25
C THR A 85 -5.30 3.88 75.59
N ASP A 86 -4.56 3.08 76.35
CA ASP A 86 -3.73 1.97 75.85
C ASP A 86 -4.58 0.87 75.17
N ASN A 87 -5.75 0.56 75.72
CA ASN A 87 -6.70 -0.36 75.08
C ASN A 87 -7.36 0.25 73.83
N LEU A 88 -7.71 1.54 73.84
CA LEU A 88 -8.23 2.23 72.66
C LEU A 88 -7.21 2.28 71.50
N LEU A 89 -5.94 2.52 71.81
CA LEU A 89 -4.84 2.45 70.84
C LEU A 89 -4.76 1.05 70.22
N LEU A 90 -4.84 -0.01 71.05
CA LEU A 90 -4.83 -1.39 70.58
C LEU A 90 -6.05 -1.71 69.71
N ILE A 91 -7.26 -1.30 70.11
CA ILE A 91 -8.48 -1.46 69.30
C ILE A 91 -8.32 -0.79 67.93
N GLY A 92 -7.79 0.43 67.91
CA GLY A 92 -7.49 1.13 66.66
C GLY A 92 -6.53 0.33 65.76
N ALA A 93 -5.45 -0.19 66.34
CA ALA A 93 -4.50 -1.04 65.63
C ALA A 93 -5.12 -2.36 65.14
N ILE A 94 -6.04 -2.96 65.90
CA ILE A 94 -6.78 -4.17 65.51
C ILE A 94 -7.70 -3.87 64.32
N TYR A 95 -8.48 -2.78 64.37
CA TYR A 95 -9.35 -2.39 63.25
C TYR A 95 -8.56 -2.08 61.97
N TYR A 96 -7.36 -1.49 62.09
CA TYR A 96 -6.46 -1.32 60.95
C TYR A 96 -6.11 -2.67 60.29
N GLN A 97 -5.75 -3.69 61.10
CA GLN A 97 -5.41 -5.03 60.59
C GLN A 97 -6.63 -5.75 60.00
N LEU A 98 -7.84 -5.47 60.50
CA LEU A 98 -9.10 -5.96 59.94
C LEU A 98 -9.57 -5.19 58.69
N GLN A 99 -8.79 -4.20 58.23
CA GLN A 99 -9.10 -3.31 57.10
C GLN A 99 -10.35 -2.43 57.30
N ASP A 100 -10.82 -2.28 58.54
CA ASP A 100 -11.86 -1.32 58.90
C ASP A 100 -11.20 0.01 59.31
N TYR A 101 -10.78 0.76 58.29
CA TYR A 101 -10.04 2.00 58.48
C TYR A 101 -10.87 3.09 59.15
N ASP A 102 -12.20 3.08 58.98
CA ASP A 102 -13.11 4.04 59.61
C ASP A 102 -13.17 3.82 61.12
N MET A 103 -13.31 2.56 61.57
CA MET A 103 -13.28 2.23 62.99
C MET A 103 -11.89 2.41 63.61
N CYS A 104 -10.81 2.16 62.86
CA CYS A 104 -9.46 2.49 63.30
C CYS A 104 -9.34 3.99 63.63
N ILE A 105 -9.80 4.85 62.72
CA ILE A 105 -9.75 6.30 62.90
C ILE A 105 -10.61 6.71 64.11
N ALA A 106 -11.87 6.23 64.18
CA ALA A 106 -12.80 6.60 65.24
C ALA A 106 -12.27 6.29 66.66
N ARG A 107 -11.62 5.12 66.84
CA ARG A 107 -11.12 4.69 68.16
C ARG A 107 -9.85 5.41 68.58
N ASN A 108 -8.98 5.76 67.63
CA ASN A 108 -7.83 6.61 67.90
C ASN A 108 -8.25 8.07 68.17
N GLU A 109 -9.29 8.59 67.51
CA GLU A 109 -9.87 9.91 67.85
C GLU A 109 -10.46 9.94 69.26
N GLU A 110 -11.10 8.86 69.69
CA GLU A 110 -11.61 8.72 71.05
C GLU A 110 -10.48 8.72 72.09
N ALA A 111 -9.39 7.99 71.83
CA ALA A 111 -8.19 8.03 72.69
C ALA A 111 -7.59 9.46 72.77
N LEU A 112 -7.56 10.19 71.65
CA LEU A 112 -7.04 11.55 71.59
C LEU A 112 -7.91 12.59 72.31
N ARG A 113 -9.23 12.35 72.45
CA ARG A 113 -10.09 13.22 73.29
C ARG A 113 -9.72 13.13 74.76
N ILE A 114 -9.19 11.98 75.20
CA ILE A 114 -8.77 11.73 76.58
C ILE A 114 -7.31 12.18 76.78
N GLN A 115 -6.43 11.81 75.85
CA GLN A 115 -5.01 12.15 75.86
C GLN A 115 -4.60 12.78 74.51
N PRO A 116 -4.65 14.12 74.38
CA PRO A 116 -4.34 14.80 73.12
C PRO A 116 -2.89 14.66 72.64
N GLN A 117 -1.95 14.41 73.56
CA GLN A 117 -0.53 14.20 73.26
C GLN A 117 -0.20 12.71 73.16
N PHE A 118 -0.87 11.99 72.25
CA PHE A 118 -0.68 10.54 72.05
C PHE A 118 -0.19 10.25 70.62
N ALA A 119 1.14 10.25 70.43
CA ALA A 119 1.78 10.15 69.12
C ALA A 119 1.39 8.88 68.34
N GLU A 120 1.25 7.76 69.03
CA GLU A 120 0.89 6.46 68.45
C GLU A 120 -0.50 6.47 67.80
N CYS A 121 -1.48 7.19 68.39
CA CYS A 121 -2.81 7.34 67.80
C CYS A 121 -2.78 8.11 66.47
N TYR A 122 -2.01 9.19 66.40
CA TYR A 122 -1.79 9.92 65.15
C TYR A 122 -1.09 9.04 64.09
N GLY A 123 -0.12 8.22 64.50
CA GLY A 123 0.52 7.24 63.61
C GLY A 123 -0.45 6.20 63.04
N ASN A 124 -1.33 5.63 63.88
CA ASN A 124 -2.36 4.67 63.45
C ASN A 124 -3.38 5.31 62.49
N MET A 125 -3.83 6.52 62.79
CA MET A 125 -4.73 7.27 61.90
C MET A 125 -4.05 7.60 60.57
N ALA A 126 -2.78 8.00 60.59
CA ALA A 126 -2.02 8.29 59.37
C ALA A 126 -1.91 7.05 58.46
N ASN A 127 -1.65 5.87 59.05
CA ASN A 127 -1.66 4.60 58.34
C ASN A 127 -3.04 4.33 57.70
N ALA A 128 -4.13 4.52 58.43
CA ALA A 128 -5.49 4.33 57.92
C ALA A 128 -5.83 5.30 56.76
N TRP A 129 -5.50 6.59 56.89
CA TRP A 129 -5.71 7.58 55.82
C TRP A 129 -4.88 7.28 54.57
N LYS A 130 -3.65 6.75 54.75
CA LYS A 130 -2.79 6.30 53.64
C LYS A 130 -3.44 5.16 52.86
N GLU A 131 -4.03 4.18 53.54
CA GLU A 131 -4.74 3.06 52.90
C GLU A 131 -6.07 3.48 52.27
N LYS A 132 -6.76 4.50 52.81
CA LYS A 132 -7.93 5.13 52.18
C LYS A 132 -7.60 5.99 50.95
N GLY A 133 -6.31 6.21 50.67
CA GLY A 133 -5.84 6.99 49.52
C GLY A 133 -5.69 8.49 49.77
N ASP A 134 -6.16 9.02 50.91
CA ASP A 134 -5.94 10.43 51.29
C ASP A 134 -4.54 10.62 51.89
N THR A 135 -3.56 10.65 50.98
CA THR A 135 -2.15 10.76 51.33
C THR A 135 -1.81 12.11 51.97
N ASP A 136 -2.58 13.17 51.68
CA ASP A 136 -2.34 14.51 52.26
C ASP A 136 -2.76 14.56 53.74
N ARG A 137 -3.85 13.89 54.12
CA ARG A 137 -4.19 13.69 55.55
C ARG A 137 -3.19 12.77 56.23
N ALA A 138 -2.77 11.68 55.58
CA ALA A 138 -1.76 10.79 56.12
C ALA A 138 -0.46 11.51 56.47
N ILE A 139 0.08 12.31 55.54
CA ILE A 139 1.30 13.13 55.75
C ILE A 139 1.12 14.06 56.94
N ARG A 140 -0.02 14.78 57.03
CA ARG A 140 -0.29 15.68 58.16
C ARG A 140 -0.26 14.96 59.50
N TYR A 141 -0.91 13.81 59.61
CA TYR A 141 -0.95 13.05 60.86
C TYR A 141 0.41 12.41 61.22
N TYR A 142 1.21 11.95 60.24
CA TYR A 142 2.58 11.51 60.52
C TYR A 142 3.45 12.65 61.05
N LEU A 143 3.34 13.86 60.48
CA LEU A 143 4.09 15.02 60.95
C LEU A 143 3.73 15.36 62.40
N ILE A 144 2.44 15.33 62.77
CA ILE A 144 2.00 15.52 64.15
C ILE A 144 2.57 14.43 65.08
N ALA A 145 2.53 13.16 64.66
CA ALA A 145 3.07 12.04 65.44
C ALA A 145 4.58 12.21 65.71
N ILE A 146 5.33 12.68 64.71
CA ILE A 146 6.77 12.92 64.80
C ILE A 146 7.08 14.16 65.66
N GLU A 147 6.27 15.22 65.57
CA GLU A 147 6.42 16.41 66.41
C GLU A 147 6.24 16.06 67.90
N LEU A 148 5.24 15.23 68.23
CA LEU A 148 5.00 14.74 69.58
C LEU A 148 6.06 13.73 70.05
N LYS A 149 6.61 12.92 69.15
CA LYS A 149 7.61 11.88 69.45
C LYS A 149 8.69 11.83 68.36
N PRO A 150 9.74 12.67 68.45
CA PRO A 150 10.77 12.77 67.41
C PRO A 150 11.55 11.48 67.13
N ASN A 151 11.64 10.57 68.11
CA ASN A 151 12.30 9.27 67.99
C ASN A 151 11.39 8.15 67.46
N TYR A 152 10.22 8.49 66.89
CA TYR A 152 9.28 7.50 66.34
C TYR A 152 9.71 7.01 64.95
N ALA A 153 10.67 6.09 64.90
CA ALA A 153 11.28 5.58 63.66
C ALA A 153 10.27 5.04 62.63
N ASP A 154 9.23 4.31 63.08
CA ASP A 154 8.19 3.77 62.19
C ASP A 154 7.35 4.88 61.52
N ALA A 155 7.10 5.99 62.22
CA ALA A 155 6.39 7.13 61.65
C ALA A 155 7.23 7.84 60.58
N TRP A 156 8.55 7.97 60.78
CA TRP A 156 9.47 8.48 59.77
C TRP A 156 9.52 7.59 58.52
N SER A 157 9.62 6.27 58.67
CA SER A 157 9.62 5.32 57.54
C SER A 157 8.29 5.36 56.77
N ASN A 158 7.16 5.41 57.48
CA ASN A 158 5.84 5.49 56.86
C ASN A 158 5.57 6.84 56.18
N LEU A 159 6.08 7.95 56.74
CA LEU A 159 6.06 9.26 56.11
C LEU A 159 6.87 9.27 54.81
N ALA A 160 8.02 8.61 54.78
CA ALA A 160 8.82 8.46 53.56
C ALA A 160 8.02 7.77 52.44
N SER A 161 7.31 6.69 52.78
CA SER A 161 6.42 5.99 51.84
C SER A 161 5.29 6.89 51.31
N ALA A 162 4.72 7.73 52.18
CA ALA A 162 3.69 8.69 51.78
C ALA A 162 4.23 9.81 50.85
N TYR A 163 5.43 10.34 51.12
CA TYR A 163 6.09 11.30 50.24
C TYR A 163 6.47 10.68 48.89
N MET A 164 6.91 9.42 48.88
CA MET A 164 7.19 8.68 47.65
C MET A 164 5.93 8.57 46.77
N ARG A 165 4.75 8.26 47.35
CA ARG A 165 3.47 8.25 46.62
C ARG A 165 3.10 9.62 46.02
N LYS A 166 3.58 10.71 46.60
CA LYS A 166 3.39 12.09 46.11
C LYS A 166 4.50 12.56 45.15
N GLY A 167 5.49 11.72 44.85
CA GLY A 167 6.63 12.08 44.00
C GLY A 167 7.66 13.01 44.67
N ARG A 168 7.55 13.24 45.99
CA ARG A 168 8.47 14.09 46.77
C ARG A 168 9.68 13.28 47.22
N LEU A 169 10.54 12.92 46.26
CA LEU A 169 11.64 11.95 46.45
C LEU A 169 12.71 12.44 47.44
N SER A 170 13.00 13.75 47.44
CA SER A 170 13.97 14.38 48.34
C SER A 170 13.55 14.25 49.81
N GLU A 171 12.32 14.64 50.12
CA GLU A 171 11.76 14.57 51.47
C GLU A 171 11.59 13.11 51.92
N ALA A 172 11.19 12.22 51.01
CA ALA A 172 11.12 10.79 51.29
C ALA A 172 12.50 10.21 51.67
N THR A 173 13.56 10.61 50.97
CA THR A 173 14.93 10.14 51.24
C THR A 173 15.40 10.60 52.62
N GLN A 174 15.18 11.87 52.96
CA GLN A 174 15.49 12.42 54.28
C GLN A 174 14.75 11.68 55.40
N CYS A 175 13.46 11.38 55.19
CA CYS A 175 12.66 10.64 56.15
C CYS A 175 13.17 9.21 56.36
N CYS A 176 13.57 8.50 55.29
CA CYS A 176 14.19 7.18 55.40
C CYS A 176 15.53 7.23 56.15
N GLN A 177 16.40 8.21 55.83
CA GLN A 177 17.68 8.38 56.52
C GLN A 177 17.48 8.68 58.00
N GLN A 178 16.47 9.49 58.35
CA GLN A 178 16.12 9.78 59.72
C GLN A 178 15.53 8.55 60.45
N ALA A 179 14.70 7.75 59.78
CA ALA A 179 14.21 6.50 60.34
C ALA A 179 15.37 5.53 60.65
N LEU A 180 16.36 5.44 59.76
CA LEU A 180 17.53 4.57 59.92
C LEU A 180 18.56 5.11 60.92
N SER A 181 18.68 6.43 61.09
CA SER A 181 19.52 7.02 62.13
C SER A 181 18.97 6.72 63.53
N LEU A 182 17.63 6.67 63.66
CA LEU A 182 16.94 6.31 64.89
C LEU A 182 16.92 4.79 65.14
N ASN A 183 16.73 3.99 64.10
CA ASN A 183 16.74 2.53 64.17
C ASN A 183 17.38 1.90 62.92
N PRO A 184 18.68 1.54 62.97
CA PRO A 184 19.38 0.94 61.83
C PRO A 184 18.84 -0.44 61.39
N LEU A 185 18.05 -1.11 62.24
CA LEU A 185 17.49 -2.45 61.99
C LEU A 185 16.10 -2.40 61.33
N LEU A 186 15.60 -1.22 60.97
CA LEU A 186 14.26 -1.07 60.39
C LEU A 186 14.25 -1.48 58.89
N VAL A 187 13.84 -2.71 58.61
CA VAL A 187 13.87 -3.32 57.26
C VAL A 187 13.00 -2.59 56.24
N ASP A 188 11.84 -2.08 56.66
CA ASP A 188 10.96 -1.29 55.79
C ASP A 188 11.63 0.02 55.34
N ALA A 189 12.44 0.64 56.21
CA ALA A 189 13.16 1.87 55.88
C ALA A 189 14.32 1.60 54.88
N HIS A 190 15.06 0.50 55.04
CA HIS A 190 16.06 0.07 54.05
C HIS A 190 15.41 -0.24 52.69
N SER A 191 14.28 -0.96 52.67
CA SER A 191 13.57 -1.25 51.41
C SER A 191 12.96 0.00 50.77
N ASN A 192 12.40 0.92 51.55
CA ASN A 192 11.88 2.18 51.04
C ASN A 192 13.01 3.07 50.50
N LEU A 193 14.16 3.12 51.18
CA LEU A 193 15.34 3.82 50.69
C LEU A 193 15.85 3.22 49.37
N GLY A 194 15.89 1.89 49.26
CA GLY A 194 16.26 1.22 48.01
C GLY A 194 15.33 1.56 46.84
N ASN A 195 14.02 1.62 47.08
CA ASN A 195 13.03 2.05 46.08
C ASN A 195 13.28 3.50 45.62
N LEU A 196 13.64 4.39 46.54
CA LEU A 196 13.94 5.79 46.24
C LEU A 196 15.24 5.92 45.43
N MET A 197 16.31 5.20 45.81
CA MET A 197 17.57 5.18 45.07
C MET A 197 17.35 4.64 43.65
N LYS A 198 16.55 3.57 43.51
CA LYS A 198 16.17 3.02 42.20
C LYS A 198 15.43 4.06 41.36
N ALA A 199 14.44 4.75 41.92
CA ALA A 199 13.70 5.80 41.23
C ALA A 199 14.57 6.99 40.81
N GLN A 200 15.70 7.21 41.49
CA GLN A 200 16.71 8.23 41.16
C GLN A 200 17.77 7.74 40.16
N GLY A 201 17.72 6.48 39.72
CA GLY A 201 18.72 5.87 38.83
C GLY A 201 20.00 5.39 39.52
N LEU A 202 20.06 5.46 40.86
CA LEU A 202 21.17 5.02 41.70
C LEU A 202 21.05 3.51 41.99
N ILE A 203 21.34 2.69 40.97
CA ILE A 203 21.09 1.24 40.99
C ILE A 203 21.97 0.49 42.00
N GLN A 204 23.22 0.91 42.20
CA GLN A 204 24.14 0.25 43.12
C GLN A 204 23.77 0.52 44.58
N GLU A 205 23.33 1.73 44.87
CA GLU A 205 22.83 2.16 46.16
C GLU A 205 21.51 1.45 46.47
N ALA A 206 20.60 1.33 45.49
CA ALA A 206 19.38 0.54 45.63
C ALA A 206 19.67 -0.92 45.96
N TYR A 207 20.60 -1.54 45.24
CA TYR A 207 21.06 -2.90 45.49
C TYR A 207 21.57 -3.08 46.92
N SER A 208 22.43 -2.15 47.38
CA SER A 208 23.00 -2.17 48.73
C SER A 208 21.92 -2.07 49.81
N CYS A 209 20.95 -1.18 49.63
CA CYS A 209 19.82 -1.02 50.57
C CYS A 209 18.95 -2.29 50.65
N TYR A 210 18.61 -2.91 49.52
CA TYR A 210 17.81 -4.13 49.54
C TYR A 210 18.60 -5.32 50.12
N LEU A 211 19.91 -5.40 49.84
CA LEU A 211 20.77 -6.43 50.42
C LEU A 211 20.86 -6.30 51.94
N GLU A 212 20.98 -5.08 52.47
CA GLU A 212 20.93 -4.84 53.91
C GLU A 212 19.57 -5.23 54.52
N ALA A 213 18.45 -4.93 53.84
CA ALA A 213 17.13 -5.38 54.30
C ALA A 213 17.04 -6.93 54.38
N VAL A 214 17.59 -7.65 53.39
CA VAL A 214 17.67 -9.12 53.40
C VAL A 214 18.64 -9.63 54.48
N ARG A 215 19.76 -8.94 54.71
CA ARG A 215 20.75 -9.30 55.74
C ARG A 215 20.16 -9.19 57.15
N ILE A 216 19.36 -8.15 57.40
CA ILE A 216 18.71 -7.90 58.69
C ILE A 216 17.55 -8.89 58.89
N GLN A 217 16.69 -9.08 57.88
CA GLN A 217 15.58 -10.02 57.93
C GLN A 217 15.48 -10.85 56.64
N PRO A 218 16.08 -12.05 56.61
CA PRO A 218 16.03 -12.92 55.43
C PRO A 218 14.62 -13.36 55.02
N THR A 219 13.64 -13.27 55.93
CA THR A 219 12.23 -13.61 55.65
C THR A 219 11.43 -12.45 55.03
N PHE A 220 12.03 -11.29 54.82
CA PHE A 220 11.36 -10.11 54.28
C PHE A 220 11.18 -10.20 52.75
N ALA A 221 10.09 -10.83 52.32
CA ALA A 221 9.81 -11.14 50.91
C ALA A 221 9.84 -9.93 49.96
N ILE A 222 9.52 -8.73 50.43
CA ILE A 222 9.49 -7.50 49.61
C ILE A 222 10.91 -7.14 49.13
N ALA A 223 11.93 -7.25 49.97
CA ALA A 223 13.31 -6.96 49.56
C ALA A 223 13.83 -7.96 48.52
N TRP A 224 13.48 -9.24 48.64
CA TRP A 224 13.78 -10.25 47.61
C TRP A 224 13.13 -9.93 46.26
N SER A 225 11.86 -9.53 46.27
CA SER A 225 11.14 -9.09 45.05
C SER A 225 11.78 -7.85 44.44
N ASN A 226 12.22 -6.88 45.25
CA ASN A 226 12.86 -5.65 44.76
C ASN A 226 14.25 -5.92 44.17
N LEU A 227 15.06 -6.78 44.81
CA LEU A 227 16.33 -7.27 44.24
C LEU A 227 16.12 -7.95 42.90
N ALA A 228 15.11 -8.83 42.81
CA ALA A 228 14.77 -9.51 41.56
C ALA A 228 14.39 -8.52 40.44
N GLY A 229 13.70 -7.43 40.79
CA GLY A 229 13.38 -6.34 39.88
C GLY A 229 14.61 -5.64 39.30
N LEU A 230 15.68 -5.44 40.08
CA LEU A 230 16.93 -4.87 39.58
C LEU A 230 17.61 -5.80 38.55
N PHE A 231 17.62 -7.11 38.81
CA PHE A 231 18.18 -8.08 37.87
C PHE A 231 17.38 -8.20 36.59
N MET A 232 16.05 -8.11 36.67
CA MET A 232 15.15 -8.09 35.51
C MET A 232 15.47 -6.89 34.60
N GLU A 233 15.66 -5.69 35.16
CA GLU A 233 16.03 -4.48 34.39
C GLU A 233 17.44 -4.57 33.77
N SER A 234 18.38 -5.26 34.45
CA SER A 234 19.73 -5.50 33.92
C SER A 234 19.80 -6.60 32.85
N GLY A 235 18.71 -7.34 32.61
CA GLY A 235 18.65 -8.47 31.67
C GLY A 235 19.16 -9.81 32.22
N ASP A 236 19.58 -9.88 33.49
CA ASP A 236 19.96 -11.14 34.15
C ASP A 236 18.70 -11.90 34.62
N LEU A 237 18.02 -12.53 33.65
CA LEU A 237 16.77 -13.25 33.86
C LEU A 237 16.92 -14.44 34.83
N ASN A 238 18.10 -15.04 34.91
CA ASN A 238 18.35 -16.21 35.77
C ASN A 238 18.39 -15.80 37.25
N ARG A 239 19.09 -14.72 37.60
CA ARG A 239 19.08 -14.20 38.97
C ARG A 239 17.72 -13.62 39.34
N ALA A 240 17.07 -12.90 38.43
CA ALA A 240 15.71 -12.42 38.64
C ALA A 240 14.75 -13.57 38.97
N LEU A 241 14.82 -14.67 38.21
CA LEU A 241 14.03 -15.88 38.45
C LEU A 241 14.27 -16.47 39.84
N GLN A 242 15.54 -16.59 40.26
CA GLN A 242 15.89 -17.14 41.58
C GLN A 242 15.33 -16.29 42.72
N TYR A 243 15.51 -14.97 42.66
CA TYR A 243 15.08 -14.07 43.74
C TYR A 243 13.55 -13.90 43.80
N TYR A 244 12.85 -13.87 42.67
CA TYR A 244 11.39 -13.88 42.67
C TYR A 244 10.82 -15.19 43.24
N LYS A 245 11.46 -16.34 42.98
CA LYS A 245 11.06 -17.63 43.59
C LYS A 245 11.19 -17.60 45.11
N GLU A 246 12.27 -17.06 45.66
CA GLU A 246 12.40 -16.91 47.11
C GLU A 246 11.36 -15.93 47.67
N ALA A 247 11.06 -14.82 46.96
CA ALA A 247 10.02 -13.88 47.39
C ALA A 247 8.64 -14.54 47.52
N VAL A 248 8.20 -15.31 46.52
CA VAL A 248 6.88 -15.99 46.55
C VAL A 248 6.85 -17.20 47.49
N LYS A 249 7.99 -17.84 47.73
CA LYS A 249 8.12 -18.91 48.74
C LYS A 249 7.96 -18.37 50.16
N LEU A 250 8.57 -17.21 50.44
CA LEU A 250 8.47 -16.53 51.74
C LEU A 250 7.08 -15.92 51.95
N LYS A 251 6.43 -15.42 50.88
CA LYS A 251 5.07 -14.88 50.93
C LYS A 251 4.20 -15.45 49.79
N PRO A 252 3.48 -16.56 50.02
CA PRO A 252 2.63 -17.18 49.00
C PRO A 252 1.46 -16.32 48.51
N ALA A 253 1.03 -15.31 49.27
CA ALA A 253 0.03 -14.33 48.85
C ALA A 253 0.70 -13.01 48.42
N PHE A 254 1.51 -13.04 47.35
CA PHE A 254 2.24 -11.88 46.83
C PHE A 254 1.99 -11.66 45.34
N PRO A 255 0.90 -10.99 44.95
CA PRO A 255 0.46 -10.89 43.55
C PRO A 255 1.49 -10.20 42.64
N ASP A 256 2.13 -9.12 43.10
CA ASP A 256 3.09 -8.36 42.30
C ASP A 256 4.37 -9.18 42.00
N ALA A 257 4.83 -9.98 42.97
CA ALA A 257 5.97 -10.89 42.78
C ALA A 257 5.64 -12.03 41.81
N TYR A 258 4.44 -12.63 41.90
CA TYR A 258 3.99 -13.63 40.92
C TYR A 258 3.83 -13.04 39.51
N PHE A 259 3.29 -11.83 39.38
CA PHE A 259 3.19 -11.17 38.08
C PHE A 259 4.57 -10.93 37.45
N ASN A 260 5.52 -10.40 38.21
CA ASN A 260 6.87 -10.17 37.70
C ASN A 260 7.64 -11.48 37.43
N LEU A 261 7.43 -12.52 38.24
CA LEU A 261 7.93 -13.86 37.97
C LEU A 261 7.38 -14.41 36.65
N GLY A 262 6.09 -14.16 36.37
CA GLY A 262 5.47 -14.48 35.08
C GLY A 262 6.12 -13.76 33.90
N ASN A 263 6.44 -12.47 34.06
CA ASN A 263 7.15 -11.69 33.03
C ASN A 263 8.55 -12.27 32.77
N VAL A 264 9.28 -12.71 33.80
CA VAL A 264 10.58 -13.39 33.66
C VAL A 264 10.43 -14.69 32.88
N TYR A 265 9.45 -15.54 33.22
CA TYR A 265 9.20 -16.78 32.48
C TYR A 265 8.81 -16.52 31.02
N LYS A 266 8.02 -15.48 30.75
CA LYS A 266 7.70 -15.08 29.36
C LYS A 266 8.98 -14.70 28.60
N ALA A 267 9.85 -13.87 29.18
CA ALA A 267 11.13 -13.48 28.56
C ALA A 267 12.09 -14.66 28.33
N LEU A 268 12.02 -15.69 29.18
CA LEU A 268 12.78 -16.94 29.03
C LEU A 268 12.16 -17.93 28.02
N GLY A 269 11.06 -17.59 27.34
CA GLY A 269 10.38 -18.49 26.40
C GLY A 269 9.63 -19.65 27.08
N ARG A 270 9.20 -19.48 28.33
CA ARG A 270 8.47 -20.47 29.15
C ARG A 270 7.02 -20.04 29.40
N PRO A 271 6.14 -20.11 28.39
CA PRO A 271 4.80 -19.52 28.46
C PRO A 271 3.87 -20.23 29.45
N THR A 272 4.02 -21.54 29.64
CA THR A 272 3.20 -22.34 30.57
C THR A 272 3.38 -21.90 32.02
N GLU A 273 4.63 -21.75 32.45
CA GLU A 273 4.98 -21.29 33.79
C GLU A 273 4.61 -19.82 33.99
N ALA A 274 4.73 -19.00 32.94
CA ALA A 274 4.27 -17.61 32.97
C ALA A 274 2.76 -17.52 33.25
N ILE A 275 1.93 -18.30 32.53
CA ILE A 275 0.48 -18.35 32.75
C ILE A 275 0.15 -18.80 34.17
N MET A 276 0.82 -19.83 34.70
CA MET A 276 0.61 -20.27 36.09
C MET A 276 0.91 -19.15 37.10
N CYS A 277 1.99 -18.40 36.89
CA CYS A 277 2.34 -17.28 37.76
C CYS A 277 1.29 -16.16 37.69
N TYR A 278 0.83 -15.80 36.49
CA TYR A 278 -0.24 -14.81 36.35
C TYR A 278 -1.56 -15.28 36.98
N GLN A 279 -1.90 -16.57 36.88
CA GLN A 279 -3.07 -17.14 37.54
C GLN A 279 -2.96 -17.05 39.06
N HIS A 280 -1.79 -17.33 39.65
CA HIS A 280 -1.56 -17.11 41.08
C HIS A 280 -1.67 -15.62 41.47
N ALA A 281 -1.17 -14.72 40.63
CA ALA A 281 -1.34 -13.28 40.86
C ALA A 281 -2.83 -12.86 40.86
N ILE A 282 -3.63 -13.42 39.96
CA ILE A 282 -5.10 -13.21 39.88
C ILE A 282 -5.82 -13.83 41.08
N GLN A 283 -5.42 -15.03 41.53
CA GLN A 283 -5.98 -15.66 42.73
C GLN A 283 -5.77 -14.79 43.98
N ALA A 284 -4.56 -14.22 44.12
CA ALA A 284 -4.24 -13.33 45.23
C ALA A 284 -4.89 -11.93 45.09
N ARG A 285 -5.09 -11.44 43.86
CA ARG A 285 -5.74 -10.15 43.56
C ARG A 285 -6.66 -10.28 42.32
N PRO A 286 -7.96 -10.58 42.49
CA PRO A 286 -8.88 -10.79 41.36
C PRO A 286 -9.10 -9.58 40.43
N SER A 287 -8.78 -8.38 40.89
CA SER A 287 -8.83 -7.13 40.12
C SER A 287 -7.58 -6.85 39.27
N PHE A 288 -6.61 -7.78 39.21
CA PHE A 288 -5.33 -7.55 38.54
C PHE A 288 -5.43 -7.60 37.01
N ALA A 289 -5.89 -6.51 36.38
CA ALA A 289 -6.12 -6.39 34.94
C ALA A 289 -4.88 -6.74 34.07
N MET A 290 -3.69 -6.29 34.47
CA MET A 290 -2.45 -6.54 33.71
C MET A 290 -2.11 -8.04 33.58
N ALA A 291 -2.40 -8.85 34.61
CA ALA A 291 -2.18 -10.29 34.57
C ALA A 291 -3.09 -10.98 33.52
N PHE A 292 -4.35 -10.56 33.42
CA PHE A 292 -5.25 -11.02 32.35
C PHE A 292 -4.76 -10.60 30.96
N GLY A 293 -4.27 -9.37 30.82
CA GLY A 293 -3.71 -8.87 29.56
C GLY A 293 -2.50 -9.69 29.08
N ASN A 294 -1.56 -9.99 29.98
CA ASN A 294 -0.36 -10.77 29.63
C ASN A 294 -0.67 -12.24 29.32
N ILE A 295 -1.64 -12.85 30.01
CA ILE A 295 -2.15 -14.19 29.63
C ILE A 295 -2.73 -14.14 28.21
N ALA A 296 -3.54 -13.12 27.91
CA ALA A 296 -4.14 -12.96 26.58
C ALA A 296 -3.08 -12.80 25.48
N THR A 297 -2.01 -12.04 25.74
CA THR A 297 -0.90 -11.89 24.79
C THR A 297 -0.19 -13.21 24.53
N ILE A 298 0.04 -14.05 25.54
CA ILE A 298 0.64 -15.39 25.34
C ILE A 298 -0.27 -16.26 24.47
N TYR A 299 -1.58 -16.27 24.72
CA TYR A 299 -2.52 -17.02 23.87
C TYR A 299 -2.58 -16.49 22.44
N TYR A 300 -2.47 -15.17 22.25
CA TYR A 300 -2.41 -14.56 20.92
C TYR A 300 -1.15 -14.99 20.16
N GLU A 301 0.03 -14.94 20.79
CA GLU A 301 1.31 -15.41 20.21
C GLU A 301 1.27 -16.91 19.85
N GLN A 302 0.47 -17.72 20.55
CA GLN A 302 0.25 -19.15 20.27
C GLN A 302 -0.84 -19.42 19.21
N GLY A 303 -1.47 -18.39 18.64
CA GLY A 303 -2.58 -18.52 17.69
C GLY A 303 -3.92 -18.94 18.30
N GLN A 304 -4.03 -19.00 19.63
CA GLN A 304 -5.26 -19.36 20.36
C GLN A 304 -6.16 -18.13 20.54
N LEU A 305 -6.67 -17.61 19.41
CA LEU A 305 -7.35 -16.30 19.34
C LEU A 305 -8.59 -16.19 20.25
N ASP A 306 -9.40 -17.23 20.37
CA ASP A 306 -10.59 -17.21 21.24
C ASP A 306 -10.26 -17.03 22.72
N LEU A 307 -9.18 -17.67 23.18
CA LEU A 307 -8.70 -17.54 24.56
C LEU A 307 -8.09 -16.16 24.79
N ALA A 308 -7.32 -15.64 23.82
CA ALA A 308 -6.80 -14.29 23.87
C ALA A 308 -7.93 -13.25 24.01
N ILE A 309 -8.96 -13.34 23.15
CA ILE A 309 -10.13 -12.45 23.17
C ILE A 309 -10.83 -12.49 24.53
N ARG A 310 -11.05 -13.70 25.09
CA ARG A 310 -11.69 -13.87 26.41
C ARG A 310 -10.89 -13.17 27.51
N HIS A 311 -9.58 -13.38 27.55
CA HIS A 311 -8.73 -12.80 28.59
C HIS A 311 -8.52 -11.29 28.43
N TYR A 312 -8.44 -10.75 27.20
CA TYR A 312 -8.45 -9.30 27.00
C TYR A 312 -9.76 -8.65 27.47
N LYS A 313 -10.92 -9.28 27.20
CA LYS A 313 -12.22 -8.81 27.74
C LYS A 313 -12.24 -8.84 29.26
N GLN A 314 -11.64 -9.86 29.88
CA GLN A 314 -11.49 -9.91 31.33
C GLN A 314 -10.61 -8.75 31.84
N ALA A 315 -9.46 -8.50 31.21
CA ALA A 315 -8.59 -7.38 31.54
C ALA A 315 -9.35 -6.04 31.51
N ILE A 316 -10.09 -5.78 30.42
CA ILE A 316 -10.91 -4.57 30.24
C ILE A 316 -12.02 -4.46 31.28
N SER A 317 -12.67 -5.57 31.65
CA SER A 317 -13.73 -5.53 32.68
C SER A 317 -13.19 -5.25 34.10
N ARG A 318 -11.88 -5.44 34.33
CA ARG A 318 -11.21 -5.07 35.58
C ARG A 318 -10.66 -3.65 35.54
N ASP A 319 -10.14 -3.23 34.40
CA ASP A 319 -9.71 -1.86 34.15
C ASP A 319 -10.25 -1.36 32.79
N PRO A 320 -11.38 -0.62 32.80
CA PRO A 320 -11.95 -0.04 31.58
C PRO A 320 -11.07 0.99 30.88
N ARG A 321 -9.95 1.43 31.48
CA ARG A 321 -9.01 2.40 30.89
C ARG A 321 -7.74 1.74 30.35
N PHE A 322 -7.69 0.41 30.29
CA PHE A 322 -6.51 -0.34 29.84
C PHE A 322 -6.32 -0.28 28.31
N LEU A 323 -5.58 0.73 27.85
CA LEU A 323 -5.34 1.04 26.43
C LEU A 323 -4.79 -0.15 25.62
N GLU A 324 -3.74 -0.78 26.11
CA GLU A 324 -3.05 -1.89 25.43
C GLU A 324 -3.98 -3.09 25.25
N ALA A 325 -4.87 -3.34 26.21
CA ALA A 325 -5.86 -4.41 26.10
C ALA A 325 -6.89 -4.14 24.99
N TYR A 326 -7.33 -2.90 24.80
CA TYR A 326 -8.20 -2.53 23.67
C TYR A 326 -7.49 -2.67 22.32
N ASN A 327 -6.26 -2.16 22.20
CA ASN A 327 -5.49 -2.29 20.96
C ASN A 327 -5.23 -3.76 20.60
N ASN A 328 -4.79 -4.56 21.57
CA ASN A 328 -4.45 -5.96 21.33
C ASN A 328 -5.68 -6.86 21.15
N LEU A 329 -6.81 -6.54 21.80
CA LEU A 329 -8.10 -7.17 21.51
C LEU A 329 -8.53 -6.86 20.06
N GLY A 330 -8.31 -5.63 19.59
CA GLY A 330 -8.53 -5.26 18.20
C GLY A 330 -7.74 -6.12 17.22
N ASN A 331 -6.45 -6.36 17.50
CA ASN A 331 -5.60 -7.23 16.68
C ASN A 331 -6.16 -8.67 16.63
N ALA A 332 -6.46 -9.26 17.80
CA ALA A 332 -7.00 -10.61 17.88
C ALA A 332 -8.36 -10.76 17.18
N LEU A 333 -9.22 -9.74 17.26
CA LEU A 333 -10.51 -9.71 16.55
C LEU A 333 -10.34 -9.55 15.04
N LYS A 334 -9.34 -8.79 14.58
CA LYS A 334 -9.01 -8.69 13.16
C LYS A 334 -8.58 -10.05 12.61
N ASP A 335 -7.65 -10.72 13.30
CA ASP A 335 -7.06 -11.98 12.83
C ASP A 335 -8.07 -13.14 12.80
N ILE A 336 -9.10 -13.12 13.66
CA ILE A 336 -10.22 -14.09 13.63
C ILE A 336 -11.33 -13.70 12.63
N GLY A 337 -11.21 -12.55 11.94
CA GLY A 337 -12.15 -12.07 10.93
C GLY A 337 -13.32 -11.21 11.44
N ARG A 338 -13.33 -10.82 12.72
CA ARG A 338 -14.38 -9.96 13.34
C ARG A 338 -14.02 -8.48 13.25
N VAL A 339 -13.91 -7.97 12.02
CA VAL A 339 -13.31 -6.66 11.72
C VAL A 339 -14.09 -5.49 12.34
N GLU A 340 -15.43 -5.51 12.35
CA GLU A 340 -16.23 -4.41 12.91
C GLU A 340 -16.05 -4.28 14.43
N GLU A 341 -15.80 -5.38 15.13
CA GLU A 341 -15.45 -5.36 16.55
C GLU A 341 -14.04 -4.85 16.78
N ALA A 342 -13.09 -5.19 15.89
CA ALA A 342 -11.74 -4.65 15.95
C ALA A 342 -11.74 -3.11 15.82
N VAL A 343 -12.48 -2.58 14.85
CA VAL A 343 -12.65 -1.13 14.65
C VAL A 343 -13.22 -0.44 15.89
N ARG A 344 -14.23 -1.05 16.55
CA ARG A 344 -14.77 -0.53 17.82
C ARG A 344 -13.71 -0.50 18.92
N CYS A 345 -12.87 -1.52 19.02
CA CYS A 345 -11.79 -1.57 20.01
C CYS A 345 -10.72 -0.48 19.74
N TYR A 346 -10.29 -0.31 18.50
CA TYR A 346 -9.33 0.76 18.15
C TYR A 346 -9.92 2.14 18.40
N ASN A 347 -11.17 2.39 18.03
CA ASN A 347 -11.85 3.66 18.31
C ASN A 347 -11.98 3.94 19.80
N HIS A 348 -12.23 2.91 20.63
CA HIS A 348 -12.26 3.09 22.08
C HIS A 348 -10.87 3.41 22.64
N CYS A 349 -9.82 2.73 22.15
CA CYS A 349 -8.44 3.07 22.49
C CYS A 349 -8.11 4.53 22.12
N LEU A 350 -8.54 4.99 20.94
CA LEU A 350 -8.34 6.38 20.49
C LEU A 350 -9.22 7.38 21.25
N HIS A 351 -10.38 6.98 21.78
CA HIS A 351 -11.18 7.82 22.66
C HIS A 351 -10.47 8.06 24.01
N LEU A 352 -9.84 7.02 24.55
CA LEU A 352 -9.07 7.10 25.79
C LEU A 352 -7.73 7.84 25.59
N GLN A 353 -7.05 7.61 24.47
CA GLN A 353 -5.83 8.32 24.08
C GLN A 353 -5.89 8.67 22.58
N PRO A 354 -6.27 9.92 22.22
CA PRO A 354 -6.40 10.34 20.82
C PRO A 354 -5.14 10.18 19.98
N ASN A 355 -3.96 10.20 20.60
CA ASN A 355 -2.65 10.09 19.97
C ASN A 355 -2.02 8.70 20.22
N HIS A 356 -2.77 7.60 20.09
CA HIS A 356 -2.23 6.25 20.25
C HIS A 356 -1.75 5.68 18.90
N PRO A 357 -0.42 5.60 18.63
CA PRO A 357 0.09 5.38 17.28
C PRO A 357 -0.24 4.00 16.70
N GLN A 358 -0.19 2.92 17.50
CA GLN A 358 -0.49 1.57 17.00
C GLN A 358 -1.98 1.42 16.63
N ALA A 359 -2.87 2.06 17.39
CA ALA A 359 -4.31 2.00 17.12
C ALA A 359 -4.67 2.78 15.85
N MET A 360 -4.04 3.95 15.62
CA MET A 360 -4.17 4.69 14.37
C MET A 360 -3.67 3.89 13.17
N ALA A 361 -2.47 3.31 13.26
CA ALA A 361 -1.88 2.52 12.18
C ALA A 361 -2.73 1.29 11.83
N ASN A 362 -3.21 0.57 12.85
CA ASN A 362 -4.05 -0.61 12.67
C ASN A 362 -5.40 -0.26 12.04
N LEU A 363 -6.02 0.83 12.47
CA LEU A 363 -7.26 1.33 11.86
C LEU A 363 -7.02 1.80 10.42
N GLY A 364 -5.89 2.45 10.15
CA GLY A 364 -5.46 2.84 8.81
C GLY A 364 -5.30 1.65 7.88
N ASN A 365 -4.73 0.54 8.36
CA ASN A 365 -4.61 -0.70 7.60
C ASN A 365 -5.99 -1.28 7.23
N ILE A 366 -6.96 -1.27 8.15
CA ILE A 366 -8.33 -1.71 7.85
C ILE A 366 -8.98 -0.82 6.80
N TYR A 367 -8.86 0.49 6.91
CA TYR A 367 -9.39 1.41 5.90
C TYR A 367 -8.72 1.25 4.55
N MET A 368 -7.42 0.94 4.51
CA MET A 368 -6.72 0.60 3.28
C MET A 368 -7.26 -0.70 2.66
N GLU A 369 -7.49 -1.75 3.46
CA GLU A 369 -8.11 -3.01 3.03
C GLU A 369 -9.54 -2.80 2.49
N TRP A 370 -10.31 -1.88 3.08
CA TRP A 370 -11.63 -1.45 2.60
C TRP A 370 -11.59 -0.45 1.44
N ASN A 371 -10.40 -0.17 0.89
CA ASN A 371 -10.19 0.77 -0.20
C ASN A 371 -10.61 2.22 0.12
N MET A 372 -10.69 2.57 1.40
CA MET A 372 -10.97 3.93 1.92
C MET A 372 -9.65 4.72 2.07
N MET A 373 -9.05 5.07 0.92
CA MET A 373 -7.69 5.64 0.85
C MET A 373 -7.54 6.98 1.58
N GLY A 374 -8.55 7.86 1.54
CA GLY A 374 -8.53 9.15 2.23
C GLY A 374 -8.39 8.99 3.74
N PRO A 375 -9.36 8.35 4.43
CA PRO A 375 -9.27 8.06 5.85
C PRO A 375 -8.01 7.28 6.26
N ALA A 376 -7.58 6.30 5.46
CA ALA A 376 -6.35 5.55 5.71
C ALA A 376 -5.12 6.47 5.70
N SER A 377 -4.99 7.33 4.68
CA SER A 377 -3.86 8.27 4.58
C SER A 377 -3.80 9.24 5.76
N SER A 378 -4.95 9.77 6.20
CA SER A 378 -5.02 10.67 7.36
C SER A 378 -4.57 9.97 8.65
N LEU A 379 -4.94 8.71 8.85
CA LEU A 379 -4.52 7.92 10.01
C LEU A 379 -3.01 7.62 9.99
N PHE A 380 -2.45 7.28 8.83
CA PHE A 380 -1.00 7.06 8.71
C PHE A 380 -0.22 8.36 8.94
N GLN A 381 -0.69 9.49 8.41
CA GLN A 381 -0.07 10.80 8.69
C GLN A 381 -0.15 11.15 10.18
N ALA A 382 -1.31 10.96 10.82
CA ALA A 382 -1.48 11.19 12.26
C ALA A 382 -0.61 10.26 13.10
N THR A 383 -0.38 9.02 12.65
CA THR A 383 0.56 8.10 13.31
C THR A 383 1.97 8.70 13.30
N LEU A 384 2.42 9.18 12.13
CA LEU A 384 3.77 9.70 11.91
C LEU A 384 4.05 11.05 12.59
N THR A 385 3.03 11.82 12.97
CA THR A 385 3.22 13.05 13.78
C THR A 385 3.46 12.74 15.27
N VAL A 386 3.02 11.57 15.74
CA VAL A 386 3.08 11.18 17.15
C VAL A 386 4.28 10.28 17.45
N THR A 387 4.73 9.49 16.48
CA THR A 387 5.85 8.55 16.65
C THR A 387 6.88 8.66 15.54
N THR A 388 8.15 8.44 15.89
CA THR A 388 9.26 8.39 14.93
C THR A 388 9.83 6.97 14.89
N GLY A 389 10.35 6.56 13.74
CA GLY A 389 11.00 5.24 13.60
C GLY A 389 10.10 4.08 13.18
N LEU A 390 8.81 4.29 12.89
CA LEU A 390 7.96 3.27 12.27
C LEU A 390 8.03 3.35 10.74
N SER A 391 8.54 2.32 10.09
CA SER A 391 8.61 2.22 8.63
C SER A 391 7.26 1.83 7.98
N ALA A 392 6.45 1.00 8.64
CA ALA A 392 5.21 0.47 8.06
C ALA A 392 4.19 1.55 7.65
N PRO A 393 3.91 2.61 8.44
CA PRO A 393 3.03 3.69 8.01
C PRO A 393 3.54 4.45 6.78
N PHE A 394 4.86 4.68 6.68
CA PHE A 394 5.46 5.28 5.47
C PHE A 394 5.27 4.39 4.26
N ASN A 395 5.52 3.08 4.39
CA ASN A 395 5.34 2.13 3.27
C ASN A 395 3.88 2.11 2.78
N ASN A 396 2.90 2.05 3.70
CA ASN A 396 1.49 2.04 3.32
C ASN A 396 1.03 3.38 2.73
N LEU A 397 1.51 4.50 3.27
CA LEU A 397 1.25 5.82 2.70
C LEU A 397 1.87 5.96 1.30
N ALA A 398 3.07 5.40 1.07
CA ALA A 398 3.71 5.38 -0.24
C ALA A 398 2.87 4.62 -1.28
N LEU A 399 2.29 3.47 -0.90
CA LEU A 399 1.39 2.70 -1.75
C LEU A 399 0.13 3.50 -2.11
N ILE A 400 -0.47 4.21 -1.14
CA ILE A 400 -1.62 5.08 -1.38
C ILE A 400 -1.26 6.22 -2.35
N TYR A 401 -0.15 6.91 -2.11
CA TYR A 401 0.30 7.99 -3.00
C TYR A 401 0.61 7.51 -4.40
N LYS A 402 1.25 6.34 -4.53
CA LYS A 402 1.50 5.69 -5.81
C LYS A 402 0.18 5.41 -6.55
N GLN A 403 -0.82 4.85 -5.88
CA GLN A 403 -2.14 4.59 -6.46
C GLN A 403 -2.88 5.87 -6.88
N GLN A 404 -2.65 6.98 -6.19
CA GLN A 404 -3.18 8.30 -6.53
C GLN A 404 -2.39 9.01 -7.65
N GLY A 405 -1.29 8.42 -8.15
CA GLY A 405 -0.39 9.04 -9.12
C GLY A 405 0.54 10.11 -8.53
N ASN A 406 0.59 10.27 -7.20
CA ASN A 406 1.49 11.18 -6.53
C ASN A 406 2.85 10.51 -6.26
N TYR A 407 3.60 10.28 -7.33
CA TYR A 407 4.86 9.54 -7.29
C TYR A 407 5.95 10.23 -6.45
N THR A 408 5.97 11.57 -6.42
CA THR A 408 6.94 12.34 -5.61
C THR A 408 6.78 12.06 -4.13
N ASN A 409 5.54 12.10 -3.61
CA ASN A 409 5.28 11.82 -2.21
C ASN A 409 5.50 10.33 -1.90
N ALA A 410 5.19 9.43 -2.84
CA ALA A 410 5.49 8.00 -2.68
C ALA A 410 7.00 7.75 -2.53
N ILE A 411 7.83 8.34 -3.39
CA ILE A 411 9.30 8.24 -3.30
C ILE A 411 9.81 8.83 -1.98
N SER A 412 9.28 9.98 -1.55
CA SER A 412 9.65 10.57 -0.26
C SER A 412 9.34 9.64 0.92
N CYS A 413 8.20 8.95 0.89
CA CYS A 413 7.86 7.98 1.92
C CYS A 413 8.81 6.78 1.91
N TYR A 414 9.15 6.22 0.74
CA TYR A 414 10.14 5.14 0.66
C TYR A 414 11.54 5.58 1.09
N ASN A 415 11.92 6.84 0.86
CA ASN A 415 13.19 7.37 1.38
C ASN A 415 13.21 7.36 2.91
N GLU A 416 12.10 7.71 3.57
CA GLU A 416 11.99 7.62 5.03
C GLU A 416 12.01 6.18 5.53
N VAL A 417 11.36 5.24 4.82
CA VAL A 417 11.47 3.80 5.13
C VAL A 417 12.94 3.36 5.12
N LEU A 418 13.69 3.74 4.09
CA LEU A 418 15.10 3.37 3.92
C LEU A 418 16.05 4.14 4.85
N ARG A 419 15.64 5.31 5.36
CA ARG A 419 16.36 6.01 6.42
C ARG A 419 16.22 5.30 7.77
N ILE A 420 15.03 4.73 8.04
CA ILE A 420 14.74 3.97 9.25
C ILE A 420 15.36 2.57 9.19
N ASP A 421 15.18 1.87 8.07
CA ASP A 421 15.73 0.54 7.79
C ASP A 421 16.42 0.52 6.42
N PRO A 422 17.75 0.74 6.37
CA PRO A 422 18.51 0.71 5.13
C PRO A 422 18.54 -0.66 4.43
N LEU A 423 18.14 -1.74 5.11
CA LEU A 423 18.15 -3.10 4.59
C LEU A 423 16.76 -3.56 4.11
N ALA A 424 15.76 -2.67 4.09
CA ALA A 424 14.40 -2.94 3.65
C ALA A 424 14.32 -3.22 2.13
N ALA A 425 14.65 -4.45 1.71
CA ALA A 425 14.64 -4.87 0.31
C ALA A 425 13.28 -4.66 -0.39
N ASP A 426 12.17 -4.89 0.31
CA ASP A 426 10.81 -4.67 -0.21
C ASP A 426 10.55 -3.19 -0.53
N ALA A 427 11.07 -2.27 0.28
CA ALA A 427 10.97 -0.83 0.04
C ALA A 427 11.83 -0.38 -1.15
N LEU A 428 13.02 -0.97 -1.32
CA LEU A 428 13.85 -0.74 -2.52
C LEU A 428 13.13 -1.19 -3.79
N VAL A 429 12.56 -2.40 -3.81
CA VAL A 429 11.79 -2.88 -4.96
C VAL A 429 10.59 -1.98 -5.23
N ASN A 430 9.85 -1.57 -4.20
CA ASN A 430 8.68 -0.71 -4.37
C ASN A 430 9.04 0.70 -4.86
N ARG A 431 10.13 1.29 -4.36
CA ARG A 431 10.64 2.58 -4.84
C ARG A 431 11.16 2.46 -6.28
N GLY A 432 11.87 1.37 -6.60
CA GLY A 432 12.31 1.05 -7.95
C GLY A 432 11.14 0.93 -8.93
N ASN A 433 10.05 0.28 -8.52
CA ASN A 433 8.81 0.21 -9.31
C ASN A 433 8.23 1.61 -9.57
N THR A 434 8.21 2.48 -8.55
CA THR A 434 7.76 3.87 -8.70
C THR A 434 8.69 4.67 -9.63
N PHE A 435 10.00 4.52 -9.53
CA PHE A 435 10.95 5.16 -10.46
C PHE A 435 10.74 4.71 -11.90
N LYS A 436 10.53 3.41 -12.10
CA LYS A 436 10.27 2.84 -13.43
C LYS A 436 8.98 3.39 -14.04
N GLU A 437 7.91 3.51 -13.26
CA GLU A 437 6.63 4.08 -13.71
C GLU A 437 6.74 5.54 -14.19
N ILE A 438 7.60 6.34 -13.55
CA ILE A 438 7.87 7.73 -13.97
C ILE A 438 9.00 7.85 -15.01
N GLY A 439 9.50 6.73 -15.55
CA GLY A 439 10.53 6.71 -16.58
C GLY A 439 11.98 6.90 -16.09
N ARG A 440 12.22 6.93 -14.77
CA ARG A 440 13.55 7.00 -14.15
C ARG A 440 14.16 5.60 -14.04
N VAL A 441 14.40 4.98 -15.19
CA VAL A 441 14.78 3.55 -15.25
C VAL A 441 16.15 3.28 -14.65
N THR A 442 17.09 4.23 -14.74
CA THR A 442 18.44 4.09 -14.15
C THR A 442 18.37 3.93 -12.63
N GLU A 443 17.58 4.76 -11.96
CA GLU A 443 17.37 4.69 -10.51
C GLU A 443 16.61 3.43 -10.12
N ALA A 444 15.65 3.00 -10.94
CA ALA A 444 14.96 1.73 -10.73
C ALA A 444 15.94 0.54 -10.75
N ILE A 445 16.84 0.49 -11.73
CA ILE A 445 17.89 -0.55 -11.84
C ILE A 445 18.77 -0.57 -10.58
N GLN A 446 19.20 0.60 -10.11
CA GLN A 446 20.02 0.71 -8.90
C GLN A 446 19.29 0.16 -7.66
N ASP A 447 18.03 0.53 -7.47
CA ASP A 447 17.22 0.04 -6.35
C ASP A 447 17.02 -1.48 -6.39
N TYR A 448 16.73 -2.05 -7.57
CA TYR A 448 16.60 -3.50 -7.70
C TYR A 448 17.92 -4.23 -7.44
N MET A 449 19.05 -3.70 -7.93
CA MET A 449 20.37 -4.27 -7.66
C MET A 449 20.73 -4.24 -6.17
N HIS A 450 20.42 -3.15 -5.47
CA HIS A 450 20.58 -3.07 -4.02
C HIS A 450 19.68 -4.07 -3.28
N ALA A 451 18.41 -4.20 -3.68
CA ALA A 451 17.50 -5.18 -3.10
C ALA A 451 18.05 -6.61 -3.25
N ILE A 452 18.59 -6.95 -4.43
CA ILE A 452 19.22 -8.25 -4.70
C ILE A 452 20.50 -8.43 -3.86
N THR A 453 21.28 -7.37 -3.65
CA THR A 453 22.50 -7.44 -2.82
C THR A 453 22.16 -7.82 -1.37
N PHE A 454 21.09 -7.26 -0.81
CA PHE A 454 20.64 -7.56 0.55
C PHE A 454 19.86 -8.88 0.65
N ARG A 455 19.06 -9.22 -0.37
CA ARG A 455 18.24 -10.44 -0.43
C ARG A 455 18.37 -11.12 -1.80
N PRO A 456 19.46 -11.88 -2.05
CA PRO A 456 19.73 -12.48 -3.37
C PRO A 456 18.66 -13.46 -3.87
N THR A 457 17.88 -14.04 -2.95
CA THR A 457 16.82 -15.03 -3.22
C THR A 457 15.46 -14.40 -3.59
N MET A 458 15.36 -13.07 -3.68
CA MET A 458 14.13 -12.36 -4.02
C MET A 458 13.85 -12.40 -5.53
N ALA A 459 13.06 -13.38 -5.97
CA ALA A 459 12.70 -13.57 -7.39
C ALA A 459 12.07 -12.31 -8.02
N GLU A 460 11.23 -11.59 -7.28
CA GLU A 460 10.56 -10.36 -7.73
C GLU A 460 11.56 -9.26 -8.10
N ALA A 461 12.65 -9.11 -7.34
CA ALA A 461 13.67 -8.11 -7.61
C ALA A 461 14.41 -8.44 -8.91
N HIS A 462 14.73 -9.72 -9.16
CA HIS A 462 15.33 -10.18 -10.42
C HIS A 462 14.41 -9.97 -11.62
N ALA A 463 13.11 -10.28 -11.49
CA ALA A 463 12.14 -10.07 -12.56
C ALA A 463 11.91 -8.58 -12.87
N ASN A 464 11.85 -7.73 -11.84
CA ASN A 464 11.71 -6.29 -12.02
C ASN A 464 12.97 -5.66 -12.62
N LEU A 465 14.16 -6.10 -12.19
CA LEU A 465 15.44 -5.73 -12.80
C LEU A 465 15.49 -6.14 -14.28
N ALA A 466 15.07 -7.37 -14.60
CA ALA A 466 14.99 -7.85 -15.96
C ALA A 466 14.10 -6.97 -16.84
N SER A 467 12.93 -6.59 -16.33
CA SER A 467 12.03 -5.69 -17.05
C SER A 467 12.63 -4.29 -17.24
N ALA A 468 13.36 -3.75 -16.25
CA ALA A 468 14.04 -2.47 -16.38
C ALA A 468 15.18 -2.53 -17.42
N TYR A 469 15.98 -3.61 -17.43
CA TYR A 469 16.99 -3.83 -18.47
C TYR A 469 16.38 -3.89 -19.87
N LYS A 470 15.24 -4.58 -20.02
CA LYS A 470 14.51 -4.63 -21.29
C LYS A 470 14.11 -3.22 -21.75
N ASP A 471 13.53 -2.42 -20.85
CA ASP A 471 13.08 -1.06 -21.15
C ASP A 471 14.25 -0.11 -21.48
N SER A 472 15.45 -0.37 -20.95
CA SER A 472 16.69 0.35 -21.27
C SER A 472 17.48 -0.25 -22.44
N GLY A 473 16.95 -1.24 -23.18
CA GLY A 473 17.62 -1.85 -24.33
C GLY A 473 18.74 -2.86 -24.01
N HIS A 474 18.98 -3.17 -22.74
CA HIS A 474 19.98 -4.14 -22.27
C HIS A 474 19.40 -5.57 -22.29
N VAL A 475 18.99 -6.02 -23.48
CA VAL A 475 18.13 -7.21 -23.63
C VAL A 475 18.80 -8.51 -23.16
N GLU A 476 20.10 -8.68 -23.33
CA GLU A 476 20.83 -9.86 -22.82
C GLU A 476 20.85 -9.94 -21.29
N ALA A 477 21.03 -8.78 -20.63
CA ALA A 477 20.97 -8.68 -19.17
C ALA A 477 19.54 -8.98 -18.66
N ALA A 478 18.53 -8.56 -19.42
CA ALA A 478 17.13 -8.89 -19.14
C ALA A 478 16.88 -10.41 -19.20
N ILE A 479 17.33 -11.09 -20.26
CA ILE A 479 17.18 -12.55 -20.40
C ILE A 479 17.85 -13.28 -19.21
N THR A 480 19.07 -12.87 -18.86
CA THR A 480 19.82 -13.46 -17.74
C THR A 480 19.06 -13.28 -16.42
N SER A 481 18.55 -12.07 -16.16
CA SER A 481 17.82 -11.76 -14.93
C SER A 481 16.47 -12.48 -14.84
N TYR A 482 15.73 -12.61 -15.95
CA TYR A 482 14.50 -13.42 -15.97
C TYR A 482 14.78 -14.91 -15.71
N LYS A 483 15.84 -15.47 -16.32
CA LYS A 483 16.25 -16.86 -16.05
C LYS A 483 16.61 -17.05 -14.58
N GLN A 484 17.29 -16.08 -13.95
CA GLN A 484 17.60 -16.12 -12.52
C GLN A 484 16.33 -16.06 -11.66
N ALA A 485 15.36 -15.20 -12.00
CA ALA A 485 14.08 -15.14 -11.31
C ALA A 485 13.33 -16.50 -11.35
N LEU A 486 13.32 -17.15 -12.51
CA LEU A 486 12.69 -18.47 -12.70
C LEU A 486 13.45 -19.61 -12.02
N LEU A 487 14.77 -19.50 -11.88
CA LEU A 487 15.56 -20.46 -11.10
C LEU A 487 15.22 -20.38 -9.61
N LEU A 488 14.97 -19.16 -9.09
CA LEU A 488 14.56 -18.95 -7.70
C LEU A 488 13.09 -19.31 -7.46
N ARG A 489 12.21 -19.04 -8.43
CA ARG A 489 10.78 -19.36 -8.40
C ARG A 489 10.32 -19.89 -9.77
N PRO A 490 10.22 -21.22 -9.96
CA PRO A 490 9.79 -21.79 -11.24
C PRO A 490 8.34 -21.44 -11.63
N ASP A 491 7.41 -21.43 -10.67
CA ASP A 491 6.02 -20.99 -10.90
C ASP A 491 5.91 -19.47 -10.76
N PHE A 492 6.42 -18.74 -11.77
CA PHE A 492 6.39 -17.28 -11.80
C PHE A 492 5.85 -16.76 -13.16
N PRO A 493 4.52 -16.71 -13.33
CA PRO A 493 3.85 -16.32 -14.58
C PRO A 493 4.39 -15.06 -15.27
N GLU A 494 4.63 -13.98 -14.51
CA GLU A 494 5.12 -12.71 -15.03
C GLU A 494 6.52 -12.87 -15.63
N ALA A 495 7.42 -13.59 -14.97
CA ALA A 495 8.77 -13.82 -15.47
C ALA A 495 8.76 -14.75 -16.69
N THR A 496 7.96 -15.82 -16.70
CA THR A 496 7.83 -16.75 -17.83
C THR A 496 7.32 -16.04 -19.09
N CYS A 497 6.22 -15.29 -18.97
CA CYS A 497 5.60 -14.57 -20.08
C CYS A 497 6.51 -13.48 -20.65
N ASN A 498 7.18 -12.72 -19.78
CA ASN A 498 8.09 -11.66 -20.21
C ASN A 498 9.41 -12.21 -20.78
N LEU A 499 9.90 -13.35 -20.29
CA LEU A 499 11.04 -14.05 -20.88
C LEU A 499 10.72 -14.49 -22.30
N LEU A 500 9.59 -15.17 -22.53
CA LEU A 500 9.16 -15.58 -23.87
C LEU A 500 9.15 -14.40 -24.85
N HIS A 501 8.52 -13.29 -24.45
CA HIS A 501 8.48 -12.08 -25.28
C HIS A 501 9.89 -11.53 -25.57
N THR A 502 10.76 -11.52 -24.57
CA THR A 502 12.14 -11.02 -24.70
C THR A 502 12.96 -11.91 -25.66
N LEU A 503 12.79 -13.23 -25.59
CA LEU A 503 13.43 -14.18 -26.50
C LEU A 503 12.94 -14.02 -27.94
N GLN A 504 11.64 -13.80 -28.12
CA GLN A 504 11.03 -13.50 -29.42
C GLN A 504 11.65 -12.24 -30.05
N CYS A 505 11.88 -11.18 -29.27
CA CYS A 505 12.52 -9.95 -29.74
C CYS A 505 13.97 -10.14 -30.23
N VAL A 506 14.68 -11.17 -29.79
CA VAL A 506 16.07 -11.43 -30.18
C VAL A 506 16.23 -12.65 -31.08
N CYS A 507 15.15 -13.16 -31.67
CA CYS A 507 15.17 -14.36 -32.52
C CYS A 507 15.75 -15.60 -31.81
N CYS A 508 15.55 -15.71 -30.49
CA CYS A 508 15.91 -16.92 -29.75
C CYS A 508 14.70 -17.87 -29.76
N TRP A 509 14.72 -18.86 -30.65
CA TRP A 509 13.59 -19.77 -30.87
C TRP A 509 13.79 -21.18 -30.30
N GLU A 510 14.83 -21.37 -29.47
CA GLU A 510 15.01 -22.59 -28.69
C GLU A 510 13.77 -22.87 -27.84
N ASP A 511 13.25 -24.10 -27.90
CA ASP A 511 12.04 -24.56 -27.19
C ASP A 511 10.78 -23.69 -27.39
N ARG A 512 10.72 -22.88 -28.46
CA ARG A 512 9.64 -21.90 -28.72
C ARG A 512 8.25 -22.52 -28.57
N SER A 513 8.00 -23.67 -29.21
CA SER A 513 6.69 -24.33 -29.16
C SER A 513 6.29 -24.72 -27.73
N LYS A 514 7.22 -25.27 -26.95
CA LYS A 514 7.00 -25.64 -25.55
C LYS A 514 6.69 -24.42 -24.70
N MET A 515 7.44 -23.33 -24.88
CA MET A 515 7.21 -22.08 -24.14
C MET A 515 5.86 -21.45 -24.47
N PHE A 516 5.41 -21.47 -25.74
CA PHE A 516 4.09 -20.99 -26.10
C PHE A 516 2.98 -21.84 -25.48
N THR A 517 3.11 -23.18 -25.47
CA THR A 517 2.16 -24.05 -24.78
C THR A 517 2.07 -23.75 -23.28
N GLU A 518 3.22 -23.53 -22.64
CA GLU A 518 3.27 -23.16 -21.22
C GLU A 518 2.61 -21.80 -20.95
N VAL A 519 2.94 -20.78 -21.74
CA VAL A 519 2.36 -19.43 -21.61
C VAL A 519 0.86 -19.45 -21.89
N GLU A 520 0.39 -20.21 -22.88
CA GLU A 520 -1.03 -20.39 -23.11
C GLU A 520 -1.74 -21.03 -21.90
N GLY A 521 -1.13 -22.07 -21.30
CA GLY A 521 -1.62 -22.70 -20.08
C GLY A 521 -1.68 -21.73 -18.89
N ILE A 522 -0.68 -20.85 -18.75
CA ILE A 522 -0.66 -19.77 -17.75
C ILE A 522 -1.83 -18.81 -17.98
N ILE A 523 -2.00 -18.30 -19.20
CA ILE A 523 -3.06 -17.35 -19.56
C ILE A 523 -4.44 -17.96 -19.23
N ARG A 524 -4.70 -19.20 -19.70
CA ARG A 524 -6.00 -19.87 -19.47
C ARG A 524 -6.28 -20.06 -17.97
N ARG A 525 -5.29 -20.46 -17.18
CA ARG A 525 -5.43 -20.55 -15.71
C ARG A 525 -5.75 -19.20 -15.07
N GLN A 526 -5.02 -18.13 -15.43
CA GLN A 526 -5.25 -16.79 -14.89
C GLN A 526 -6.63 -16.23 -15.25
N ILE A 527 -7.07 -16.42 -16.49
CA ILE A 527 -8.41 -16.02 -16.95
C ILE A 527 -9.49 -16.73 -16.13
N ASN A 528 -9.36 -18.05 -15.92
CA ASN A 528 -10.29 -18.87 -15.14
C ASN A 528 -10.33 -18.45 -13.66
N MET A 529 -9.19 -18.06 -13.09
CA MET A 529 -9.09 -17.53 -11.72
C MET A 529 -9.55 -16.06 -11.61
N SER A 530 -9.97 -15.43 -12.71
CA SER A 530 -10.30 -14.00 -12.77
C SER A 530 -9.16 -13.07 -12.33
N VAL A 531 -7.93 -13.48 -12.56
CA VAL A 531 -6.72 -12.67 -12.38
C VAL A 531 -6.35 -12.00 -13.70
N LEU A 532 -5.71 -10.84 -13.62
CA LEU A 532 -5.19 -10.15 -14.80
C LEU A 532 -4.10 -11.01 -15.46
N PRO A 533 -4.20 -11.36 -16.75
CA PRO A 533 -3.19 -12.19 -17.41
C PRO A 533 -1.82 -11.52 -17.44
N SER A 534 -0.75 -12.31 -17.27
CA SER A 534 0.63 -11.78 -17.34
C SER A 534 1.06 -11.43 -18.78
N VAL A 535 0.33 -11.89 -19.79
CA VAL A 535 0.52 -11.47 -21.20
C VAL A 535 -0.37 -10.27 -21.49
N GLN A 536 0.25 -9.17 -21.91
CA GLN A 536 -0.45 -7.97 -22.34
C GLN A 536 -1.13 -8.17 -23.71
N PRO A 537 -2.27 -7.49 -23.97
CA PRO A 537 -2.94 -7.55 -25.27
C PRO A 537 -2.02 -7.20 -26.45
N PHE A 538 -1.07 -6.28 -26.25
CA PHE A 538 -0.09 -5.93 -27.29
C PHE A 538 0.85 -7.09 -27.66
N HIS A 539 1.33 -7.86 -26.67
CA HIS A 539 2.16 -9.03 -26.95
C HIS A 539 1.35 -10.12 -27.68
N ALA A 540 0.10 -10.32 -27.26
CA ALA A 540 -0.80 -11.32 -27.84
C ALA A 540 -1.01 -11.16 -29.36
N ILE A 541 -0.90 -9.93 -29.88
CA ILE A 541 -1.01 -9.65 -31.32
C ILE A 541 0.02 -10.46 -32.12
N ALA A 542 1.27 -10.51 -31.65
CA ALA A 542 2.38 -11.17 -32.35
C ALA A 542 2.52 -12.66 -31.98
N TYR A 543 1.63 -13.18 -31.13
CA TYR A 543 1.69 -14.58 -30.68
C TYR A 543 0.84 -15.49 -31.58
N PRO A 544 1.28 -16.72 -31.84
CA PRO A 544 0.51 -17.72 -32.58
C PRO A 544 -0.55 -18.36 -31.65
N ILE A 545 -1.44 -17.54 -31.08
CA ILE A 545 -2.53 -17.99 -30.21
C ILE A 545 -3.89 -17.76 -30.87
N ASP A 546 -4.88 -18.51 -30.39
CA ASP A 546 -6.28 -18.39 -30.78
C ASP A 546 -6.78 -16.92 -30.66
N PRO A 547 -7.41 -16.36 -31.71
CA PRO A 547 -7.98 -15.01 -31.67
C PRO A 547 -9.01 -14.78 -30.53
N ILE A 548 -9.76 -15.80 -30.13
CA ILE A 548 -10.68 -15.74 -29.00
C ILE A 548 -9.92 -15.58 -27.69
N LEU A 549 -8.80 -16.29 -27.53
CA LEU A 549 -7.95 -16.13 -26.35
C LEU A 549 -7.37 -14.70 -26.29
N ALA A 550 -6.98 -14.13 -27.43
CA ALA A 550 -6.54 -12.73 -27.50
C ALA A 550 -7.65 -11.75 -27.08
N LEU A 551 -8.90 -11.98 -27.51
CA LEU A 551 -10.07 -11.22 -27.06
C LEU A 551 -10.30 -11.35 -25.55
N GLU A 552 -10.16 -12.55 -24.97
CA GLU A 552 -10.31 -12.76 -23.53
C GLU A 552 -9.24 -12.04 -22.71
N ILE A 553 -7.99 -12.02 -23.19
CA ILE A 553 -6.92 -11.20 -22.60
C ILE A 553 -7.34 -9.73 -22.58
N SER A 554 -7.75 -9.18 -23.73
CA SER A 554 -8.25 -7.80 -23.83
C SER A 554 -9.42 -7.53 -22.89
N ARG A 555 -10.39 -8.45 -22.75
CA ARG A 555 -11.54 -8.32 -21.83
C ARG A 555 -11.11 -8.23 -20.36
N LYS A 556 -10.12 -9.03 -19.93
CA LYS A 556 -9.61 -8.95 -18.55
C LYS A 556 -8.90 -7.64 -18.28
N TYR A 557 -8.12 -7.14 -19.24
CA TYR A 557 -7.49 -5.82 -19.14
C TYR A 557 -8.53 -4.68 -19.11
N ALA A 558 -9.59 -4.76 -19.93
CA ALA A 558 -10.67 -3.79 -19.91
C ALA A 558 -11.40 -3.76 -18.57
N ALA A 559 -11.74 -4.94 -18.01
CA ALA A 559 -12.38 -5.07 -16.71
C ALA A 559 -11.49 -4.51 -15.57
N HIS A 560 -10.18 -4.73 -15.65
CA HIS A 560 -9.22 -4.13 -14.71
C HIS A 560 -9.22 -2.60 -14.79
N CYS A 561 -9.31 -2.01 -15.99
CA CYS A 561 -9.45 -0.56 -16.15
C CYS A 561 -10.76 -0.04 -15.54
N SER A 562 -11.87 -0.80 -15.62
CA SER A 562 -13.12 -0.46 -14.93
C SER A 562 -13.01 -0.48 -13.40
N ILE A 563 -12.22 -1.42 -12.84
CA ILE A 563 -11.91 -1.45 -11.41
C ILE A 563 -11.08 -0.22 -11.01
N ILE A 564 -10.11 0.19 -11.84
CA ILE A 564 -9.35 1.42 -11.58
C ILE A 564 -10.26 2.65 -11.65
N ALA A 565 -11.11 2.74 -12.68
CA ALA A 565 -12.06 3.83 -12.86
C ALA A 565 -13.02 3.98 -11.66
N SER A 566 -13.54 2.88 -11.12
CA SER A 566 -14.46 2.93 -9.97
C SER A 566 -13.82 3.46 -8.69
N ARG A 567 -12.50 3.33 -8.53
CA ARG A 567 -11.76 3.86 -7.37
C ARG A 567 -11.76 5.40 -7.31
N PHE A 568 -11.99 6.09 -8.43
CA PHE A 568 -12.13 7.54 -8.43
C PHE A 568 -13.48 8.02 -7.87
N GLY A 569 -14.47 7.12 -7.72
CA GLY A 569 -15.75 7.43 -7.07
C GLY A 569 -16.58 8.51 -7.76
N LEU A 570 -16.40 8.70 -9.08
CA LEU A 570 -17.17 9.69 -9.84
C LEU A 570 -18.62 9.19 -10.07
N PRO A 571 -19.63 10.08 -9.96
CA PRO A 571 -20.96 9.75 -10.45
C PRO A 571 -20.95 9.60 -11.98
N PRO A 572 -21.95 8.90 -12.57
CA PRO A 572 -22.10 8.86 -14.02
C PRO A 572 -22.13 10.26 -14.63
N PHE A 573 -21.41 10.45 -15.73
CA PHE A 573 -21.36 11.75 -16.40
C PHE A 573 -22.68 12.08 -17.11
N ASN A 574 -23.05 13.35 -17.08
CA ASN A 574 -24.14 13.86 -17.90
C ASN A 574 -23.62 14.08 -19.32
N HIS A 575 -24.08 13.24 -20.26
CA HIS A 575 -23.71 13.36 -21.66
C HIS A 575 -24.50 14.46 -22.37
N PRO A 576 -23.95 15.05 -23.46
CA PRO A 576 -24.71 15.93 -24.34
C PRO A 576 -26.01 15.25 -24.83
N ALA A 577 -27.08 16.03 -24.98
CA ALA A 577 -28.32 15.50 -25.53
C ALA A 577 -28.10 14.99 -26.97
N GLY A 578 -28.67 13.81 -27.28
CA GLY A 578 -28.67 13.22 -28.61
C GLY A 578 -29.59 13.99 -29.58
N VAL A 579 -29.18 15.19 -29.96
CA VAL A 579 -29.88 16.06 -30.90
C VAL A 579 -29.05 16.14 -32.19
N PRO A 580 -29.70 16.14 -33.38
CA PRO A 580 -29.01 16.41 -34.63
C PRO A 580 -28.20 17.71 -34.59
N VAL A 581 -27.02 17.71 -35.20
CA VAL A 581 -26.08 18.84 -35.19
C VAL A 581 -26.79 20.12 -35.67
N LYS A 582 -27.42 20.11 -36.85
CA LYS A 582 -28.01 21.33 -37.44
C LYS A 582 -29.48 21.60 -37.09
N ARG A 583 -30.02 21.04 -36.01
CA ARG A 583 -31.40 21.31 -35.54
C ARG A 583 -31.46 22.50 -34.58
N GLU A 584 -32.60 23.18 -34.51
CA GLU A 584 -32.84 24.25 -33.54
C GLU A 584 -32.60 23.76 -32.10
N GLY A 585 -31.70 24.44 -31.37
CA GLY A 585 -31.24 24.03 -30.04
C GLY A 585 -30.14 22.94 -30.02
N GLY A 586 -29.73 22.42 -31.18
CA GLY A 586 -28.62 21.48 -31.35
C GLY A 586 -27.23 22.15 -31.40
N PHE A 587 -26.17 21.33 -31.40
CA PHE A 587 -24.79 21.81 -31.50
C PHE A 587 -24.45 22.24 -32.93
N LYS A 588 -23.90 23.44 -33.16
CA LYS A 588 -23.51 23.88 -34.52
C LYS A 588 -22.59 22.90 -35.27
N ARG A 589 -21.75 22.16 -34.53
CA ARG A 589 -20.76 21.19 -35.06
C ARG A 589 -20.69 19.97 -34.14
N LEU A 590 -20.33 18.82 -34.72
CA LEU A 590 -20.06 17.60 -33.96
C LEU A 590 -18.66 17.69 -33.33
N ARG A 591 -18.54 17.55 -32.00
CA ARG A 591 -17.25 17.59 -31.31
C ARG A 591 -16.64 16.20 -31.21
N ILE A 592 -15.43 16.07 -31.74
CA ILE A 592 -14.65 14.84 -31.76
C ILE A 592 -13.42 15.04 -30.89
N GLY A 593 -13.22 14.17 -29.90
CA GLY A 593 -12.04 14.18 -29.04
C GLY A 593 -11.09 13.04 -29.39
N TYR A 594 -9.84 13.33 -29.71
CA TYR A 594 -8.79 12.34 -29.93
C TYR A 594 -7.89 12.27 -28.69
N VAL A 595 -7.81 11.12 -28.05
CA VAL A 595 -6.95 10.90 -26.87
C VAL A 595 -5.76 10.06 -27.28
N SER A 596 -4.55 10.59 -27.08
CA SER A 596 -3.33 9.86 -27.39
C SER A 596 -2.16 10.22 -26.48
N SER A 597 -1.35 9.22 -26.11
CA SER A 597 0.00 9.43 -25.56
C SER A 597 1.08 9.62 -26.63
N ASP A 598 0.71 9.58 -27.91
CA ASP A 598 1.63 9.49 -29.04
C ASP A 598 1.65 10.76 -29.92
N PHE A 599 1.17 11.89 -29.40
CA PHE A 599 1.32 13.21 -30.03
C PHE A 599 2.76 13.71 -29.84
N GLY A 600 3.65 13.29 -30.75
CA GLY A 600 5.10 13.49 -30.68
C GLY A 600 5.83 12.69 -31.76
N ASN A 601 7.12 12.39 -31.58
CA ASN A 601 7.89 11.55 -32.50
C ASN A 601 7.54 10.05 -32.35
N HIS A 602 6.34 9.69 -32.79
CA HIS A 602 5.80 8.35 -32.74
C HIS A 602 5.11 8.01 -34.08
N PRO A 603 5.10 6.73 -34.53
CA PRO A 603 4.45 6.31 -35.78
C PRO A 603 3.02 6.84 -35.97
N LEU A 604 2.23 6.95 -34.91
CA LEU A 604 0.87 7.52 -34.98
C LEU A 604 0.89 8.95 -35.54
N SER A 605 1.73 9.82 -34.99
CA SER A 605 1.84 11.22 -35.42
C SER A 605 2.48 11.37 -36.80
N HIS A 606 3.39 10.45 -37.18
CA HIS A 606 3.95 10.42 -38.53
C HIS A 606 2.89 10.17 -39.60
N LEU A 607 1.85 9.40 -39.25
CA LEU A 607 0.81 8.95 -40.17
C LEU A 607 -0.46 9.80 -40.11
N MET A 608 -0.84 10.29 -38.92
CA MET A 608 -2.09 11.01 -38.71
C MET A 608 -1.93 12.53 -38.67
N GLY A 609 -0.71 13.05 -38.76
CA GLY A 609 -0.38 14.42 -38.38
C GLY A 609 -1.35 15.49 -38.93
N SER A 610 -1.77 15.38 -40.19
CA SER A 610 -2.70 16.34 -40.81
C SER A 610 -4.18 15.95 -40.78
N VAL A 611 -4.53 14.74 -40.31
CA VAL A 611 -5.94 14.33 -40.12
C VAL A 611 -6.69 15.34 -39.25
N PHE A 612 -6.06 15.78 -38.17
CA PHE A 612 -6.68 16.66 -37.18
C PHE A 612 -7.04 18.05 -37.74
N GLY A 613 -6.21 18.58 -38.66
CA GLY A 613 -6.45 19.87 -39.31
C GLY A 613 -7.31 19.79 -40.58
N MET A 614 -7.47 18.60 -41.17
CA MET A 614 -8.20 18.39 -42.42
C MET A 614 -9.71 18.20 -42.24
N HIS A 615 -10.19 18.05 -41.00
CA HIS A 615 -11.62 17.99 -40.72
C HIS A 615 -12.35 19.24 -41.22
N ASN A 616 -13.57 19.06 -41.75
CA ASN A 616 -14.41 20.15 -42.20
C ASN A 616 -14.91 20.95 -41.00
N ARG A 617 -14.32 22.13 -40.80
CA ARG A 617 -14.61 23.04 -39.69
C ARG A 617 -16.02 23.61 -39.68
N ASP A 618 -16.80 23.45 -40.75
CA ASP A 618 -18.23 23.84 -40.77
C ASP A 618 -19.12 22.82 -40.06
N ASN A 619 -18.68 21.57 -39.96
CA ASN A 619 -19.49 20.45 -39.47
C ASN A 619 -18.87 19.74 -38.26
N VAL A 620 -17.55 19.79 -38.12
CA VAL A 620 -16.77 19.07 -37.10
C VAL A 620 -15.91 20.07 -36.32
N GLU A 621 -15.85 19.88 -35.00
CA GLU A 621 -14.97 20.61 -34.07
C GLU A 621 -14.03 19.59 -33.41
N VAL A 622 -12.72 19.78 -33.57
CA VAL A 622 -11.72 18.77 -33.19
C VAL A 622 -10.98 19.16 -31.92
N PHE A 623 -10.91 18.21 -30.97
CA PHE A 623 -10.13 18.30 -29.75
C PHE A 623 -9.07 17.20 -29.70
N CYS A 624 -7.84 17.55 -29.36
CA CYS A 624 -6.75 16.59 -29.12
C CYS A 624 -6.30 16.65 -27.66
N TYR A 625 -6.35 15.53 -26.96
CA TYR A 625 -5.94 15.38 -25.56
C TYR A 625 -4.64 14.58 -25.49
N ALA A 626 -3.53 15.28 -25.22
CA ALA A 626 -2.22 14.67 -25.14
C ALA A 626 -1.93 14.13 -23.75
N LEU A 627 -1.79 12.80 -23.65
CA LEU A 627 -1.42 12.11 -22.42
C LEU A 627 0.08 12.17 -22.14
N SER A 628 0.89 12.60 -23.12
CA SER A 628 2.33 12.75 -23.01
C SER A 628 2.76 14.22 -23.03
N PRO A 629 3.83 14.57 -22.28
CA PRO A 629 4.40 15.90 -22.32
C PRO A 629 4.88 16.27 -23.73
N ASN A 630 4.98 17.57 -24.00
CA ASN A 630 5.56 18.06 -25.24
C ASN A 630 7.03 17.63 -25.37
N ASP A 631 7.35 16.83 -26.40
CA ASP A 631 8.69 16.33 -26.68
C ASP A 631 9.56 17.30 -27.51
N GLY A 632 9.02 18.47 -27.87
CA GLY A 632 9.71 19.50 -28.64
C GLY A 632 9.87 19.19 -30.13
N THR A 633 9.29 18.08 -30.61
CA THR A 633 9.47 17.62 -31.98
C THR A 633 8.55 18.37 -32.96
N GLU A 634 8.92 18.37 -34.25
CA GLU A 634 8.09 18.99 -35.29
C GLU A 634 6.68 18.39 -35.35
N TRP A 635 6.53 17.11 -34.98
CA TRP A 635 5.26 16.38 -35.00
C TRP A 635 4.28 16.95 -33.97
N ARG A 636 4.74 17.15 -32.74
CA ARG A 636 3.93 17.74 -31.66
C ARG A 636 3.55 19.18 -31.97
N GLN A 637 4.51 19.99 -32.39
CA GLN A 637 4.28 21.40 -32.75
C GLN A 637 3.24 21.53 -33.87
N ARG A 638 3.34 20.67 -34.88
CA ARG A 638 2.41 20.68 -36.02
C ARG A 638 1.00 20.30 -35.60
N THR A 639 0.81 19.18 -34.90
CA THR A 639 -0.53 18.78 -34.44
C THR A 639 -1.15 19.85 -33.54
N GLN A 640 -0.35 20.50 -32.68
CA GLN A 640 -0.78 21.65 -31.86
C GLN A 640 -1.25 22.84 -32.70
N SER A 641 -0.59 23.11 -33.82
CA SER A 641 -0.95 24.23 -34.71
C SER A 641 -2.13 23.96 -35.64
N GLU A 642 -2.33 22.69 -36.05
CA GLU A 642 -3.33 22.30 -37.06
C GLU A 642 -4.67 21.91 -36.42
N ALA A 643 -4.65 21.27 -35.24
CA ALA A 643 -5.85 20.94 -34.48
C ALA A 643 -6.56 22.22 -33.99
N GLU A 644 -7.88 22.21 -33.98
CA GLU A 644 -8.66 23.36 -33.52
C GLU A 644 -8.47 23.60 -32.01
N HIS A 645 -8.51 22.53 -31.22
CA HIS A 645 -8.20 22.54 -29.79
C HIS A 645 -7.16 21.47 -29.48
N PHE A 646 -6.06 21.85 -28.83
CA PHE A 646 -5.04 20.92 -28.36
C PHE A 646 -4.76 21.15 -26.88
N LEU A 647 -5.00 20.14 -26.06
CA LEU A 647 -4.84 20.18 -24.61
C LEU A 647 -3.71 19.23 -24.20
N ASP A 648 -2.71 19.77 -23.50
CA ASP A 648 -1.72 18.96 -22.79
C ASP A 648 -2.31 18.57 -21.44
N VAL A 649 -2.68 17.30 -21.31
CA VAL A 649 -3.27 16.74 -20.09
C VAL A 649 -2.35 15.75 -19.40
N SER A 650 -1.08 15.72 -19.80
CA SER A 650 -0.11 14.72 -19.33
C SER A 650 0.16 14.78 -17.82
N ALA A 651 0.05 15.98 -17.23
CA ALA A 651 0.21 16.20 -15.78
C ALA A 651 -1.08 15.96 -14.97
N MET A 652 -2.22 15.68 -15.62
CA MET A 652 -3.52 15.54 -14.96
C MET A 652 -3.80 14.09 -14.55
N SER A 653 -4.53 13.91 -13.44
CA SER A 653 -5.07 12.61 -13.03
C SER A 653 -6.19 12.15 -13.96
N SER A 654 -6.47 10.84 -14.01
CA SER A 654 -7.35 10.29 -15.05
C SER A 654 -8.79 10.78 -14.89
N ASP A 655 -9.22 11.00 -13.64
CA ASP A 655 -10.54 11.56 -13.32
C ASP A 655 -10.66 13.03 -13.75
N ALA A 656 -9.59 13.82 -13.60
CA ALA A 656 -9.56 15.21 -14.05
C ALA A 656 -9.66 15.29 -15.57
N ILE A 657 -8.95 14.41 -16.29
CA ILE A 657 -9.04 14.32 -17.75
C ILE A 657 -10.46 13.95 -18.20
N ALA A 658 -11.08 12.95 -17.55
CA ALA A 658 -12.45 12.56 -17.86
C ALA A 658 -13.45 13.71 -17.62
N LYS A 659 -13.29 14.47 -16.52
CA LYS A 659 -14.10 15.68 -16.26
C LYS A 659 -13.93 16.72 -17.36
N THR A 660 -12.69 17.05 -17.74
CA THR A 660 -12.40 18.00 -18.82
C THR A 660 -13.05 17.58 -20.13
N ILE A 661 -12.92 16.30 -20.53
CA ILE A 661 -13.56 15.76 -21.73
C ILE A 661 -15.09 15.93 -21.68
N ASN A 662 -15.71 15.71 -20.53
CA ASN A 662 -17.16 15.88 -20.37
C ASN A 662 -17.59 17.36 -20.32
N GLU A 663 -16.78 18.23 -19.74
CA GLU A 663 -16.98 19.69 -19.71
C GLU A 663 -16.90 20.29 -21.11
N ASP A 664 -15.97 19.80 -21.94
CA ASP A 664 -15.83 20.13 -23.36
C ASP A 664 -16.98 19.60 -24.22
N LYS A 665 -17.90 18.81 -23.64
CA LYS A 665 -19.09 18.24 -24.30
C LYS A 665 -18.73 17.41 -25.53
N ILE A 666 -17.66 16.63 -25.46
CA ILE A 666 -17.27 15.72 -26.52
C ILE A 666 -18.40 14.70 -26.78
N GLN A 667 -18.86 14.60 -28.03
CA GLN A 667 -19.88 13.64 -28.43
C GLN A 667 -19.27 12.29 -28.84
N ILE A 668 -18.13 12.30 -29.53
CA ILE A 668 -17.42 11.09 -29.93
C ILE A 668 -15.97 11.17 -29.45
N LEU A 669 -15.57 10.23 -28.60
CA LEU A 669 -14.23 10.14 -28.05
C LEU A 669 -13.45 8.99 -28.68
N ILE A 670 -12.32 9.31 -29.29
CA ILE A 670 -11.48 8.39 -30.04
C ILE A 670 -10.26 7.99 -29.20
N ASN A 671 -10.15 6.69 -28.93
CA ASN A 671 -8.99 6.06 -28.34
C ASN A 671 -7.95 5.76 -29.43
N LEU A 672 -6.84 6.50 -29.43
CA LEU A 672 -5.72 6.32 -30.34
C LEU A 672 -4.54 5.55 -29.72
N ASN A 673 -4.73 4.89 -28.58
CA ASN A 673 -3.68 4.09 -27.94
C ASN A 673 -4.00 2.59 -27.90
N GLY A 674 -5.24 2.22 -27.54
CA GLY A 674 -5.61 0.88 -27.12
C GLY A 674 -4.70 0.38 -26.00
N TYR A 675 -4.02 -0.76 -26.16
CA TYR A 675 -3.13 -1.34 -25.14
C TYR A 675 -1.64 -1.13 -25.41
N THR A 676 -1.27 0.08 -25.83
CA THR A 676 0.13 0.49 -26.03
C THR A 676 0.71 1.20 -24.80
N LYS A 677 2.03 1.42 -24.80
CA LYS A 677 2.71 2.16 -23.73
C LYS A 677 2.13 3.57 -23.64
N GLY A 678 1.85 4.04 -22.42
CA GLY A 678 1.27 5.37 -22.17
C GLY A 678 -0.26 5.44 -22.25
N ALA A 679 -0.93 4.35 -22.63
CA ALA A 679 -2.39 4.28 -22.63
C ALA A 679 -2.99 4.48 -21.23
N ARG A 680 -4.10 5.22 -21.15
CA ARG A 680 -4.89 5.48 -19.93
C ARG A 680 -6.34 5.10 -20.15
N ASN A 681 -6.59 3.82 -20.37
CA ASN A 681 -7.91 3.29 -20.75
C ASN A 681 -8.96 3.45 -19.65
N GLU A 682 -8.56 3.65 -18.39
CA GLU A 682 -9.46 4.00 -17.30
C GLU A 682 -10.21 5.32 -17.55
N ILE A 683 -9.67 6.25 -18.37
CA ILE A 683 -10.40 7.45 -18.82
C ILE A 683 -11.66 7.05 -19.59
N PHE A 684 -11.52 6.12 -20.53
CA PHE A 684 -12.64 5.59 -21.31
C PHE A 684 -13.57 4.73 -20.47
N ALA A 685 -13.06 3.99 -19.49
CA ALA A 685 -13.88 3.21 -18.57
C ALA A 685 -14.78 4.08 -17.68
N MET A 686 -14.41 5.34 -17.43
CA MET A 686 -15.27 6.33 -16.77
C MET A 686 -16.37 6.91 -17.68
N GLN A 687 -16.33 6.63 -18.99
CA GLN A 687 -17.35 7.01 -19.98
C GLN A 687 -17.70 8.52 -19.99
N PRO A 688 -16.72 9.43 -20.17
CA PRO A 688 -16.98 10.88 -20.20
C PRO A 688 -17.75 11.35 -21.45
N ALA A 689 -17.78 10.54 -22.51
CA ALA A 689 -18.49 10.80 -23.76
C ALA A 689 -19.53 9.69 -24.06
N PRO A 690 -20.64 10.01 -24.77
CA PRO A 690 -21.70 9.04 -25.05
C PRO A 690 -21.34 8.01 -26.13
N ILE A 691 -20.38 8.31 -27.00
CA ILE A 691 -19.87 7.37 -28.00
C ILE A 691 -18.35 7.32 -27.87
N GLN A 692 -17.80 6.12 -27.73
CA GLN A 692 -16.36 5.90 -27.64
C GLN A 692 -15.88 4.92 -28.71
N VAL A 693 -14.78 5.25 -29.36
CA VAL A 693 -14.31 4.56 -30.58
C VAL A 693 -12.84 4.20 -30.43
N SER A 694 -12.46 2.96 -30.75
CA SER A 694 -11.07 2.56 -30.92
C SER A 694 -10.63 2.80 -32.36
N TYR A 695 -9.45 3.38 -32.55
CA TYR A 695 -8.88 3.57 -33.88
C TYR A 695 -7.35 3.58 -33.87
N MET A 696 -6.76 2.88 -34.84
CA MET A 696 -5.35 2.92 -35.29
C MET A 696 -4.25 2.56 -34.30
N GLY A 697 -4.25 3.09 -33.07
CA GLY A 697 -3.16 2.92 -32.11
C GLY A 697 -2.89 1.48 -31.70
N PHE A 698 -3.92 0.63 -31.73
CA PHE A 698 -3.85 -0.77 -31.38
C PHE A 698 -4.54 -1.63 -32.45
N PRO A 699 -3.80 -2.54 -33.14
CA PRO A 699 -4.34 -3.34 -34.24
C PRO A 699 -5.05 -4.61 -33.73
N GLY A 700 -6.07 -4.41 -32.87
CA GLY A 700 -6.89 -5.47 -32.29
C GLY A 700 -8.07 -4.92 -31.49
N THR A 701 -8.85 -5.83 -30.90
CA THR A 701 -9.97 -5.47 -30.02
C THR A 701 -9.49 -4.97 -28.66
N THR A 702 -10.13 -3.91 -28.17
CA THR A 702 -9.97 -3.44 -26.79
C THR A 702 -10.61 -4.40 -25.78
N GLY A 703 -11.53 -5.28 -26.21
CA GLY A 703 -12.28 -6.17 -25.32
C GLY A 703 -13.19 -5.43 -24.33
N ALA A 704 -13.29 -4.10 -24.45
CA ALA A 704 -13.98 -3.25 -23.50
C ALA A 704 -15.47 -3.13 -23.83
N THR A 705 -16.31 -3.22 -22.81
CA THR A 705 -17.75 -2.96 -22.94
C THR A 705 -18.07 -1.48 -23.03
N TYR A 706 -17.11 -0.61 -22.70
CA TYR A 706 -17.23 0.84 -22.75
C TYR A 706 -16.69 1.45 -24.05
N ILE A 707 -16.17 0.66 -25.00
CA ILE A 707 -15.81 1.13 -26.35
C ILE A 707 -16.84 0.58 -27.34
N ASP A 708 -17.56 1.47 -28.01
CA ASP A 708 -18.71 1.11 -28.84
C ASP A 708 -18.29 0.60 -30.22
N TYR A 709 -17.32 1.27 -30.84
CA TYR A 709 -16.94 1.04 -32.23
C TYR A 709 -15.44 0.83 -32.41
N LEU A 710 -15.08 0.04 -33.43
CA LEU A 710 -13.72 -0.09 -33.93
C LEU A 710 -13.70 0.34 -35.40
N VAL A 711 -12.95 1.39 -35.71
CA VAL A 711 -12.76 1.85 -37.09
C VAL A 711 -11.72 0.95 -37.76
N THR A 712 -12.16 0.26 -38.81
CA THR A 712 -11.41 -0.75 -39.58
C THR A 712 -11.85 -0.71 -41.04
N ASP A 713 -11.45 -1.68 -41.86
CA ASP A 713 -11.99 -1.91 -43.19
C ASP A 713 -12.42 -3.37 -43.36
N GLU A 714 -13.11 -3.64 -44.47
CA GLU A 714 -13.71 -4.94 -44.78
C GLU A 714 -12.66 -6.04 -45.00
N PHE A 715 -11.46 -5.69 -45.47
CA PHE A 715 -10.40 -6.66 -45.71
C PHE A 715 -9.72 -7.07 -44.40
N VAL A 716 -9.40 -6.09 -43.55
CA VAL A 716 -8.70 -6.28 -42.27
C VAL A 716 -9.58 -6.98 -41.24
N SER A 717 -10.85 -6.59 -41.14
CA SER A 717 -11.79 -7.14 -40.18
C SER A 717 -13.12 -7.47 -40.87
N PRO A 718 -13.18 -8.51 -41.72
CA PRO A 718 -14.42 -8.89 -42.39
C PRO A 718 -15.47 -9.33 -41.36
N LEU A 719 -16.77 -9.15 -41.68
CA LEU A 719 -17.86 -9.43 -40.74
C LEU A 719 -17.91 -10.91 -40.29
N GLN A 720 -17.38 -11.85 -41.07
CA GLN A 720 -17.25 -13.25 -40.66
C GLN A 720 -16.40 -13.43 -39.40
N TYR A 721 -15.43 -12.53 -39.17
CA TYR A 721 -14.60 -12.50 -37.97
C TYR A 721 -15.12 -11.51 -36.92
N ALA A 722 -16.33 -10.94 -37.06
CA ALA A 722 -16.85 -9.99 -36.07
C ALA A 722 -16.91 -10.55 -34.63
N HIS A 723 -16.98 -11.88 -34.48
CA HIS A 723 -17.04 -12.57 -33.19
C HIS A 723 -15.75 -12.48 -32.35
N ILE A 724 -14.60 -12.10 -32.95
CA ILE A 724 -13.33 -11.90 -32.23
C ILE A 724 -13.13 -10.45 -31.75
N TYR A 725 -14.14 -9.59 -31.91
CA TYR A 725 -14.13 -8.19 -31.48
C TYR A 725 -15.28 -7.92 -30.51
N SER A 726 -15.03 -7.13 -29.46
CA SER A 726 -16.11 -6.64 -28.58
C SER A 726 -16.85 -5.46 -29.20
N GLU A 727 -16.14 -4.63 -29.96
CA GLU A 727 -16.66 -3.42 -30.58
C GLU A 727 -17.47 -3.71 -31.85
N LYS A 728 -18.29 -2.74 -32.25
CA LYS A 728 -18.94 -2.75 -33.55
C LYS A 728 -18.00 -2.25 -34.64
N LEU A 729 -17.71 -3.14 -35.58
CA LEU A 729 -16.86 -2.85 -36.74
C LEU A 729 -17.49 -1.78 -37.64
N VAL A 730 -16.71 -0.74 -37.91
CA VAL A 730 -17.03 0.33 -38.85
C VAL A 730 -16.06 0.25 -40.00
N HIS A 731 -16.56 -0.13 -41.18
CA HIS A 731 -15.73 -0.33 -42.37
C HIS A 731 -15.59 0.97 -43.15
N LEU A 732 -14.41 1.56 -43.12
CA LEU A 732 -14.04 2.64 -44.04
C LEU A 732 -13.83 2.09 -45.46
N PRO A 733 -14.06 2.90 -46.50
CA PRO A 733 -13.75 2.51 -47.87
C PRO A 733 -12.24 2.34 -48.08
N HIS A 734 -11.88 1.37 -48.92
CA HIS A 734 -10.50 1.09 -49.38
C HIS A 734 -9.53 0.58 -48.29
N CYS A 735 -9.21 1.41 -47.29
CA CYS A 735 -8.29 1.08 -46.21
C CYS A 735 -8.59 1.89 -44.96
N TYR A 736 -8.56 1.25 -43.80
CA TYR A 736 -8.71 1.94 -42.52
C TYR A 736 -7.48 2.74 -42.11
N PHE A 737 -6.31 2.37 -42.64
CA PHE A 737 -5.02 2.86 -42.18
C PHE A 737 -4.65 4.16 -42.91
N VAL A 738 -4.81 5.29 -42.24
CA VAL A 738 -4.42 6.60 -42.79
C VAL A 738 -2.91 6.81 -42.78
N ASN A 739 -2.43 7.67 -43.67
CA ASN A 739 -1.07 8.19 -43.65
C ASN A 739 -1.02 9.61 -44.23
N ASP A 740 0.13 10.27 -44.06
CA ASP A 740 0.30 11.70 -44.35
C ASP A 740 1.44 11.97 -45.35
N TYR A 741 1.87 10.94 -46.08
CA TYR A 741 3.10 11.00 -46.85
C TYR A 741 2.99 11.88 -48.09
N LYS A 742 1.80 11.98 -48.69
CA LYS A 742 1.55 12.91 -49.80
C LYS A 742 1.68 14.37 -49.37
N GLN A 743 1.49 14.68 -48.10
CA GLN A 743 1.60 16.04 -47.57
C GLN A 743 3.02 16.34 -47.11
N LYS A 744 3.71 15.34 -46.52
CA LYS A 744 4.91 15.60 -45.70
C LYS A 744 6.19 14.91 -46.16
N ASN A 745 6.09 13.90 -47.02
CA ASN A 745 7.23 13.09 -47.43
C ASN A 745 7.37 13.05 -48.96
N GLN A 746 7.00 14.12 -49.67
CA GLN A 746 7.25 14.22 -51.11
C GLN A 746 8.74 14.39 -51.43
N ASP A 747 9.53 14.90 -50.49
CA ASP A 747 10.99 15.07 -50.64
C ASP A 747 11.70 13.75 -50.93
N VAL A 748 11.18 12.63 -50.41
CA VAL A 748 11.72 11.28 -50.67
C VAL A 748 11.53 10.84 -52.13
N LEU A 749 10.68 11.54 -52.89
CA LEU A 749 10.43 11.30 -54.31
C LEU A 749 11.33 12.15 -55.22
N ASP A 750 12.11 13.09 -54.67
CA ASP A 750 12.97 13.97 -55.46
C ASP A 750 14.05 13.14 -56.21
N PRO A 751 14.06 13.18 -57.56
CA PRO A 751 15.06 12.47 -58.34
C PRO A 751 16.52 12.88 -58.05
N LYS A 752 16.76 14.09 -57.51
CA LYS A 752 18.11 14.61 -57.22
C LYS A 752 18.70 14.07 -55.92
N SER A 753 17.88 13.56 -55.02
CA SER A 753 18.28 13.06 -53.69
C SER A 753 18.30 11.53 -53.60
N LYS A 754 18.39 10.84 -54.75
CA LYS A 754 18.35 9.37 -54.79
C LYS A 754 19.54 8.77 -54.04
N PRO A 755 19.27 7.92 -53.03
CA PRO A 755 20.32 7.21 -52.33
C PRO A 755 20.99 6.18 -53.24
N LYS A 756 22.21 5.77 -52.91
CA LYS A 756 22.92 4.66 -53.54
C LYS A 756 23.00 3.47 -52.58
N ARG A 757 23.15 2.26 -53.11
CA ARG A 757 23.29 1.05 -52.30
C ARG A 757 24.58 1.07 -51.48
N SER A 758 25.67 1.51 -52.09
CA SER A 758 26.96 1.76 -51.43
C SER A 758 26.88 2.67 -50.20
N ASP A 759 25.96 3.64 -50.14
CA ASP A 759 25.79 4.55 -49.00
C ASP A 759 25.37 3.80 -47.70
N TYR A 760 24.78 2.61 -47.83
CA TYR A 760 24.30 1.78 -46.71
C TYR A 760 24.97 0.40 -46.65
N GLY A 761 26.07 0.21 -47.38
CA GLY A 761 26.77 -1.07 -47.44
C GLY A 761 25.98 -2.18 -48.15
N LEU A 762 25.05 -1.80 -49.05
CA LEU A 762 24.30 -2.75 -49.86
C LEU A 762 25.06 -3.06 -51.16
N PRO A 763 25.03 -4.31 -51.65
CA PRO A 763 25.68 -4.71 -52.90
C PRO A 763 24.91 -4.18 -54.13
N GLU A 764 25.65 -3.63 -55.09
CA GLU A 764 25.08 -3.03 -56.32
C GLU A 764 24.59 -4.10 -57.32
N ASP A 765 25.12 -5.31 -57.26
CA ASP A 765 24.93 -6.39 -58.24
C ASP A 765 23.93 -7.49 -57.81
N LYS A 766 23.50 -7.50 -56.55
CA LYS A 766 22.53 -8.47 -56.02
C LYS A 766 21.08 -7.98 -56.10
N PHE A 767 20.14 -8.91 -56.15
CA PHE A 767 18.73 -8.62 -55.88
C PHE A 767 18.50 -8.41 -54.38
N ILE A 768 17.83 -7.33 -53.97
CA ILE A 768 17.65 -6.98 -52.56
C ILE A 768 16.20 -7.23 -52.14
N PHE A 769 15.98 -8.29 -51.39
CA PHE A 769 14.77 -8.46 -50.59
C PHE A 769 14.89 -7.61 -49.32
N GLY A 770 13.87 -6.85 -48.95
CA GLY A 770 13.86 -6.05 -47.72
C GLY A 770 12.81 -6.50 -46.71
N CYS A 771 13.12 -6.41 -45.42
CA CYS A 771 12.11 -6.47 -44.35
C CYS A 771 12.55 -5.53 -43.21
N PHE A 772 11.89 -4.38 -43.09
CA PHE A 772 12.27 -3.37 -42.09
C PHE A 772 11.40 -3.37 -40.84
N ASN A 773 10.78 -4.51 -40.57
CA ASN A 773 10.04 -4.76 -39.34
C ASN A 773 11.00 -5.00 -38.17
N GLN A 774 10.50 -4.77 -36.95
CA GLN A 774 11.22 -5.21 -35.75
C GLN A 774 11.24 -6.75 -35.68
N LEU A 775 12.31 -7.30 -35.11
CA LEU A 775 12.55 -8.74 -35.11
C LEU A 775 11.47 -9.57 -34.39
N TYR A 776 10.76 -8.99 -33.42
CA TYR A 776 9.68 -9.71 -32.71
C TYR A 776 8.53 -10.16 -33.61
N LYS A 777 8.37 -9.54 -34.78
CA LYS A 777 7.35 -9.88 -35.78
C LYS A 777 7.73 -11.11 -36.63
N MET A 778 8.95 -11.59 -36.51
CA MET A 778 9.49 -12.72 -37.26
C MET A 778 9.39 -13.99 -36.43
N ASP A 779 9.16 -15.11 -37.08
CA ASP A 779 9.12 -16.42 -36.47
C ASP A 779 9.82 -17.45 -37.38
N PRO A 780 10.09 -18.67 -36.88
CA PRO A 780 10.83 -19.68 -37.63
C PRO A 780 10.20 -20.00 -38.99
N GLU A 781 8.86 -20.03 -39.10
CA GLU A 781 8.18 -20.41 -40.34
C GLU A 781 8.48 -19.43 -41.48
N ILE A 782 8.26 -18.13 -41.27
CA ILE A 782 8.53 -17.13 -42.33
C ILE A 782 10.03 -17.00 -42.64
N VAL A 783 10.89 -17.14 -41.63
CA VAL A 783 12.34 -17.04 -41.83
C VAL A 783 12.88 -18.24 -42.61
N ASN A 784 12.32 -19.44 -42.41
CA ASN A 784 12.63 -20.60 -43.24
C ASN A 784 12.20 -20.37 -44.71
N THR A 785 11.01 -19.80 -44.93
CA THR A 785 10.56 -19.41 -46.29
C THR A 785 11.53 -18.43 -46.93
N TRP A 786 11.99 -17.40 -46.21
CA TRP A 786 12.99 -16.47 -46.74
C TRP A 786 14.33 -17.14 -47.04
N CYS A 787 14.77 -18.08 -46.20
CA CYS A 787 15.98 -18.86 -46.47
C CYS A 787 15.84 -19.68 -47.75
N ASN A 788 14.66 -20.26 -48.02
CA ASN A 788 14.40 -20.96 -49.27
C ASN A 788 14.42 -20.03 -50.49
N VAL A 789 13.82 -18.83 -50.39
CA VAL A 789 13.91 -17.80 -51.44
C VAL A 789 15.37 -17.46 -51.75
N LEU A 790 16.21 -17.21 -50.72
CA LEU A 790 17.62 -16.87 -50.90
C LEU A 790 18.45 -18.00 -51.53
N LYS A 791 18.11 -19.28 -51.24
CA LYS A 791 18.74 -20.44 -51.88
C LYS A 791 18.32 -20.58 -53.36
N ARG A 792 17.07 -20.26 -53.68
CA ARG A 792 16.52 -20.30 -55.05
C ARG A 792 16.94 -19.10 -55.91
N VAL A 793 17.38 -18.01 -55.27
CA VAL A 793 17.90 -16.80 -55.93
C VAL A 793 19.31 -16.50 -55.39
N PRO A 794 20.36 -17.23 -55.84
CA PRO A 794 21.68 -17.17 -55.21
C PRO A 794 22.33 -15.77 -55.24
N ASN A 795 22.09 -15.01 -56.32
CA ASN A 795 22.54 -13.62 -56.45
C ASN A 795 21.57 -12.63 -55.81
N SER A 796 21.18 -12.88 -54.55
CA SER A 796 20.29 -12.02 -53.77
C SER A 796 20.75 -11.86 -52.33
N ALA A 797 20.22 -10.85 -51.64
CA ALA A 797 20.40 -10.64 -50.22
C ALA A 797 19.07 -10.19 -49.56
N LEU A 798 18.91 -10.54 -48.29
CA LEU A 798 17.85 -10.09 -47.40
C LEU A 798 18.39 -8.97 -46.51
N TRP A 799 17.77 -7.80 -46.63
CA TRP A 799 18.09 -6.59 -45.90
C TRP A 799 17.10 -6.36 -44.75
N LEU A 800 17.61 -6.42 -43.52
CA LEU A 800 16.86 -6.37 -42.27
C LEU A 800 17.20 -5.14 -41.44
N LEU A 801 16.27 -4.77 -40.56
CA LEU A 801 16.49 -3.73 -39.56
C LEU A 801 17.19 -4.31 -38.31
N ARG A 802 18.28 -3.68 -37.88
CA ARG A 802 18.99 -4.01 -36.64
C ARG A 802 18.23 -3.48 -35.43
N PHE A 803 17.13 -4.14 -35.06
CA PHE A 803 16.34 -3.73 -33.91
C PHE A 803 15.54 -4.86 -33.24
N PRO A 804 15.92 -5.27 -32.00
CA PRO A 804 17.12 -4.87 -31.26
C PRO A 804 18.40 -5.48 -31.85
N ALA A 805 19.55 -4.83 -31.63
CA ALA A 805 20.85 -5.30 -32.14
C ALA A 805 21.23 -6.70 -31.64
N ALA A 806 20.83 -7.06 -30.43
CA ALA A 806 21.07 -8.38 -29.82
C ALA A 806 20.49 -9.56 -30.65
N GLY A 807 19.50 -9.31 -31.52
CA GLY A 807 18.93 -10.35 -32.37
C GLY A 807 19.73 -10.65 -33.64
N GLU A 808 20.61 -9.75 -34.11
CA GLU A 808 21.31 -9.90 -35.39
C GLU A 808 22.13 -11.20 -35.46
N MET A 809 22.96 -11.47 -34.46
CA MET A 809 23.83 -12.64 -34.46
C MET A 809 23.04 -13.96 -34.42
N ARG A 810 21.93 -13.98 -33.68
CA ARG A 810 21.04 -15.16 -33.61
C ARG A 810 20.33 -15.39 -34.94
N PHE A 811 19.83 -14.33 -35.57
CA PHE A 811 19.22 -14.41 -36.89
C PHE A 811 20.23 -14.94 -37.93
N ARG A 812 21.45 -14.38 -37.96
CA ARG A 812 22.52 -14.83 -38.88
C ARG A 812 22.87 -16.30 -38.65
N ALA A 813 23.04 -16.72 -37.40
CA ALA A 813 23.33 -18.11 -37.07
C ALA A 813 22.20 -19.06 -37.50
N TYR A 814 20.94 -18.66 -37.27
CA TYR A 814 19.78 -19.42 -37.70
C TYR A 814 19.72 -19.55 -39.23
N ALA A 815 19.87 -18.44 -39.96
CA ALA A 815 19.86 -18.45 -41.43
C ALA A 815 21.01 -19.29 -42.01
N ALA A 816 22.21 -19.20 -41.42
CA ALA A 816 23.35 -20.03 -41.81
C ALA A 816 23.07 -21.53 -41.60
N ALA A 817 22.42 -21.90 -40.49
CA ALA A 817 21.98 -23.28 -40.25
C ALA A 817 20.95 -23.79 -41.27
N GLN A 818 20.20 -22.88 -41.91
CA GLN A 818 19.26 -23.19 -43.01
C GLN A 818 19.91 -23.19 -44.41
N GLY A 819 21.23 -23.01 -44.48
CA GLY A 819 22.02 -23.05 -45.72
C GLY A 819 22.12 -21.72 -46.47
N VAL A 820 21.86 -20.58 -45.82
CA VAL A 820 22.03 -19.24 -46.41
C VAL A 820 23.47 -18.75 -46.21
N HIS A 821 24.07 -18.16 -47.25
CA HIS A 821 25.42 -17.61 -47.12
C HIS A 821 25.46 -16.31 -46.29
N PRO A 822 26.52 -16.05 -45.49
CA PRO A 822 26.59 -14.88 -44.62
C PRO A 822 26.47 -13.53 -45.33
N ASP A 823 26.91 -13.44 -46.58
CA ASP A 823 26.86 -12.26 -47.44
C ASP A 823 25.49 -12.04 -48.10
N GLN A 824 24.52 -12.93 -47.86
CA GLN A 824 23.12 -12.76 -48.25
C GLN A 824 22.27 -12.16 -47.13
N ILE A 825 22.79 -11.99 -45.90
CA ILE A 825 22.06 -11.35 -44.80
C ILE A 825 22.70 -10.01 -44.47
N ILE A 826 21.94 -8.93 -44.58
CA ILE A 826 22.42 -7.56 -44.35
C ILE A 826 21.56 -6.90 -43.29
N PHE A 827 22.19 -6.27 -42.31
CA PHE A 827 21.53 -5.50 -41.27
C PHE A 827 21.98 -4.05 -41.32
N THR A 828 21.04 -3.12 -41.21
CA THR A 828 21.35 -1.70 -41.00
C THR A 828 20.65 -1.14 -39.78
N ASP A 829 21.22 -0.10 -39.20
CA ASP A 829 20.66 0.58 -38.04
C ASP A 829 19.33 1.27 -38.36
N VAL A 830 18.57 1.54 -37.29
CA VAL A 830 17.37 2.38 -37.34
C VAL A 830 17.76 3.76 -37.86
N ALA A 831 17.09 4.19 -38.92
CA ALA A 831 17.26 5.52 -39.50
C ALA A 831 16.13 6.45 -39.05
N MET A 832 16.40 7.76 -39.09
CA MET A 832 15.34 8.77 -38.96
C MET A 832 14.25 8.55 -40.02
N LYS A 833 13.01 8.93 -39.71
CA LYS A 833 11.83 8.58 -40.51
C LYS A 833 11.96 8.89 -42.01
N ASN A 834 12.35 10.12 -42.36
CA ASN A 834 12.48 10.53 -43.77
C ASN A 834 13.57 9.73 -44.49
N GLU A 835 14.68 9.47 -43.79
CA GLU A 835 15.79 8.69 -44.32
C GLU A 835 15.43 7.20 -44.47
N HIS A 836 14.66 6.66 -43.54
CA HIS A 836 14.13 5.31 -43.60
C HIS A 836 13.27 5.08 -44.85
N ILE A 837 12.33 6.00 -45.13
CA ILE A 837 11.50 5.96 -46.34
C ILE A 837 12.38 6.13 -47.59
N ARG A 838 13.29 7.12 -47.59
CA ARG A 838 14.17 7.42 -48.72
C ARG A 838 15.02 6.22 -49.11
N ARG A 839 15.71 5.59 -48.15
CA ARG A 839 16.57 4.42 -48.42
C ARG A 839 15.80 3.17 -48.81
N SER A 840 14.51 3.09 -48.48
CA SER A 840 13.69 1.91 -48.81
C SER A 840 13.61 1.65 -50.31
N VAL A 841 13.76 2.70 -51.15
CA VAL A 841 13.76 2.58 -52.62
C VAL A 841 14.89 1.70 -53.18
N LEU A 842 15.92 1.41 -52.36
CA LEU A 842 17.05 0.58 -52.74
C LEU A 842 16.75 -0.92 -52.71
N ALA A 843 15.69 -1.32 -52.01
CA ALA A 843 15.16 -2.67 -52.04
C ALA A 843 14.38 -2.91 -53.35
N ASP A 844 14.45 -4.14 -53.85
CA ASP A 844 13.73 -4.55 -55.06
C ASP A 844 12.32 -5.04 -54.72
N VAL A 845 12.18 -5.85 -53.66
CA VAL A 845 10.90 -6.36 -53.14
C VAL A 845 10.94 -6.40 -51.63
N ILE A 846 9.83 -6.06 -50.98
CA ILE A 846 9.65 -6.20 -49.53
C ILE A 846 8.96 -7.52 -49.21
N LEU A 847 9.49 -8.20 -48.21
CA LEU A 847 8.95 -9.44 -47.65
C LEU A 847 8.27 -9.10 -46.32
N ASP A 848 6.94 -9.14 -46.28
CA ASP A 848 6.16 -8.88 -45.06
C ASP A 848 6.13 -10.10 -44.13
N THR A 849 5.87 -9.85 -42.85
CA THR A 849 5.77 -10.86 -41.78
C THR A 849 4.31 -11.26 -41.52
N PRO A 850 3.90 -12.52 -41.70
CA PRO A 850 2.49 -12.93 -41.59
C PRO A 850 1.89 -12.83 -40.18
N LEU A 851 2.63 -13.21 -39.13
CA LEU A 851 2.11 -13.22 -37.75
C LEU A 851 1.84 -11.82 -37.18
N CYS A 852 2.50 -10.80 -37.74
CA CYS A 852 2.26 -9.39 -37.45
C CYS A 852 2.82 -8.57 -38.61
N ASN A 853 1.97 -7.96 -39.42
CA ASN A 853 2.43 -7.29 -40.63
C ASN A 853 3.24 -6.02 -40.34
N GLY A 854 3.93 -5.53 -41.36
CA GLY A 854 4.35 -4.15 -41.50
C GLY A 854 3.14 -3.25 -41.62
N HIS A 855 2.82 -2.53 -40.53
CA HIS A 855 1.75 -1.52 -40.52
C HIS A 855 2.32 -0.23 -41.08
N THR A 856 2.92 0.61 -40.23
CA THR A 856 3.66 1.80 -40.67
C THR A 856 4.73 1.48 -41.71
N THR A 857 5.54 0.44 -41.47
CA THR A 857 6.59 0.01 -42.41
C THR A 857 6.02 -0.38 -43.78
N GLY A 858 4.84 -1.01 -43.82
CA GLY A 858 4.17 -1.36 -45.08
C GLY A 858 3.82 -0.10 -45.88
N THR A 859 3.30 0.93 -45.20
CA THR A 859 3.03 2.21 -45.84
C THR A 859 4.31 2.92 -46.29
N ASP A 860 5.38 2.86 -45.51
CA ASP A 860 6.69 3.48 -45.81
C ASP A 860 7.24 2.99 -47.16
N VAL A 861 7.23 1.67 -47.34
CA VAL A 861 7.81 1.03 -48.54
C VAL A 861 6.92 1.20 -49.77
N LEU A 862 5.59 1.17 -49.59
CA LEU A 862 4.65 1.45 -50.68
C LEU A 862 4.74 2.91 -51.12
N TRP A 863 5.00 3.85 -50.20
CA TRP A 863 5.24 5.25 -50.56
C TRP A 863 6.56 5.44 -51.30
N ALA A 864 7.62 4.73 -50.90
CA ALA A 864 8.87 4.67 -51.68
C ALA A 864 8.66 4.02 -53.06
N GLY A 865 7.56 3.29 -53.25
CA GLY A 865 7.17 2.67 -54.51
C GLY A 865 7.89 1.35 -54.74
N VAL A 866 8.04 0.56 -53.67
CA VAL A 866 8.62 -0.78 -53.67
C VAL A 866 7.50 -1.80 -53.45
N PRO A 867 7.37 -2.84 -54.32
CA PRO A 867 6.37 -3.88 -54.13
C PRO A 867 6.58 -4.67 -52.83
N MET A 868 5.49 -5.12 -52.21
CA MET A 868 5.51 -5.89 -50.96
C MET A 868 4.74 -7.19 -51.12
N ILE A 869 5.27 -8.32 -50.66
CA ILE A 869 4.57 -9.61 -50.64
C ILE A 869 4.04 -9.84 -49.23
N THR A 870 2.74 -10.16 -49.11
CA THR A 870 2.07 -10.36 -47.82
C THR A 870 1.12 -11.56 -47.85
N LEU A 871 1.06 -12.27 -46.73
CA LEU A 871 0.17 -13.41 -46.48
C LEU A 871 -0.83 -13.04 -45.37
N PRO A 872 -2.10 -12.74 -45.71
CA PRO A 872 -3.13 -12.46 -44.72
C PRO A 872 -3.52 -13.71 -43.93
N LEU A 873 -3.55 -13.61 -42.59
CA LEU A 873 -4.09 -14.65 -41.70
C LEU A 873 -5.43 -14.20 -41.10
N GLU A 874 -5.78 -14.66 -39.89
CA GLU A 874 -7.11 -14.43 -39.29
C GLU A 874 -7.24 -13.11 -38.51
N LYS A 875 -6.20 -12.70 -37.78
CA LYS A 875 -6.25 -11.55 -36.85
C LYS A 875 -6.08 -10.22 -37.58
N MET A 876 -6.66 -9.13 -37.06
CA MET A 876 -6.47 -7.76 -37.56
C MET A 876 -5.02 -7.44 -37.95
N ALA A 877 -4.07 -7.63 -37.03
CA ALA A 877 -2.66 -7.30 -37.25
C ALA A 877 -1.94 -8.13 -38.34
N THR A 878 -2.54 -9.26 -38.75
CA THR A 878 -2.02 -10.15 -39.80
C THR A 878 -2.59 -9.83 -41.18
N ARG A 879 -3.49 -8.85 -41.28
CA ARG A 879 -4.20 -8.49 -42.52
C ARG A 879 -3.98 -7.04 -42.95
N VAL A 880 -3.30 -6.23 -42.14
CA VAL A 880 -3.07 -4.80 -42.41
C VAL A 880 -2.30 -4.61 -43.72
N ALA A 881 -1.20 -5.34 -43.94
CA ALA A 881 -0.39 -5.18 -45.16
C ALA A 881 -1.19 -5.51 -46.42
N GLY A 882 -2.09 -6.49 -46.37
CA GLY A 882 -2.98 -6.80 -47.48
C GLY A 882 -3.95 -5.66 -47.80
N SER A 883 -4.51 -4.99 -46.77
CA SER A 883 -5.36 -3.80 -46.97
C SER A 883 -4.58 -2.62 -47.57
N LEU A 884 -3.35 -2.38 -47.09
CA LEU A 884 -2.46 -1.38 -47.70
C LEU A 884 -2.23 -1.68 -49.18
N CYS A 885 -1.87 -2.94 -49.51
CA CYS A 885 -1.64 -3.39 -50.88
C CYS A 885 -2.88 -3.21 -51.77
N LEU A 886 -4.08 -3.54 -51.29
CA LEU A 886 -5.32 -3.34 -52.05
C LEU A 886 -5.61 -1.87 -52.32
N ALA A 887 -5.36 -0.99 -51.35
CA ALA A 887 -5.60 0.44 -51.50
C ALA A 887 -4.64 1.14 -52.47
N THR A 888 -3.57 0.47 -52.91
CA THR A 888 -2.75 0.94 -54.05
C THR A 888 -3.38 0.70 -55.42
N GLY A 889 -4.41 -0.17 -55.49
CA GLY A 889 -4.99 -0.70 -56.72
C GLY A 889 -4.29 -1.94 -57.28
N LEU A 890 -3.15 -2.35 -56.70
CA LEU A 890 -2.29 -3.44 -57.21
C LEU A 890 -2.19 -4.64 -56.27
N GLY A 891 -3.11 -4.76 -55.29
CA GLY A 891 -3.04 -5.80 -54.26
C GLY A 891 -3.03 -7.23 -54.80
N HIS A 892 -3.66 -7.50 -55.94
CA HIS A 892 -3.71 -8.82 -56.56
C HIS A 892 -2.34 -9.36 -57.01
N GLU A 893 -1.35 -8.49 -57.23
CA GLU A 893 0.02 -8.90 -57.54
C GLU A 893 0.88 -9.13 -56.28
N MET A 894 0.43 -8.62 -55.14
CA MET A 894 1.19 -8.51 -53.88
C MET A 894 0.68 -9.42 -52.76
N ILE A 895 -0.57 -9.88 -52.85
CA ILE A 895 -1.20 -10.74 -51.83
C ILE A 895 -1.14 -12.20 -52.29
N VAL A 896 -0.79 -13.09 -51.35
CA VAL A 896 -0.73 -14.54 -51.53
C VAL A 896 -1.59 -15.25 -50.50
N ASN A 897 -1.92 -16.53 -50.73
CA ASN A 897 -2.84 -17.30 -49.88
C ASN A 897 -2.16 -18.42 -49.09
N SER A 898 -0.89 -18.71 -49.35
CA SER A 898 -0.11 -19.70 -48.60
C SER A 898 1.38 -19.31 -48.53
N LEU A 899 2.14 -20.01 -47.68
CA LEU A 899 3.60 -19.83 -47.60
C LEU A 899 4.30 -20.32 -48.88
N GLU A 900 3.76 -21.33 -49.55
CA GLU A 900 4.25 -21.80 -50.85
C GLU A 900 4.05 -20.72 -51.92
N GLU A 901 2.85 -20.12 -52.00
CA GLU A 901 2.61 -19.00 -52.92
C GLU A 901 3.48 -17.78 -52.58
N TYR A 902 3.74 -17.54 -51.30
CA TYR A 902 4.65 -16.49 -50.84
C TYR A 902 6.06 -16.70 -51.41
N GLU A 903 6.61 -17.91 -51.24
CA GLU A 903 7.92 -18.28 -51.76
C GLU A 903 7.98 -18.16 -53.28
N GLU A 904 7.00 -18.74 -53.98
CA GLU A 904 6.93 -18.70 -55.44
C GLU A 904 6.81 -17.28 -55.98
N LYS A 905 6.01 -16.42 -55.33
CA LYS A 905 5.88 -15.02 -55.73
C LYS A 905 7.20 -14.27 -55.57
N ALA A 906 7.91 -14.47 -54.45
CA ALA A 906 9.19 -13.82 -54.19
C ALA A 906 10.24 -14.23 -55.23
N VAL A 907 10.35 -15.53 -55.50
CA VAL A 907 11.28 -16.07 -56.50
C VAL A 907 10.90 -15.61 -57.91
N SER A 908 9.61 -15.63 -58.26
CA SER A 908 9.12 -15.17 -59.57
C SER A 908 9.45 -13.71 -59.83
N LEU A 909 9.22 -12.81 -58.86
CA LEU A 909 9.56 -11.39 -59.02
C LEU A 909 11.07 -11.16 -59.12
N ALA A 910 11.88 -11.93 -58.41
CA ALA A 910 13.33 -11.80 -58.46
C ALA A 910 13.94 -12.31 -59.79
N LEU A 911 13.40 -13.39 -60.35
CA LEU A 911 13.90 -13.97 -61.60
C LEU A 911 13.26 -13.35 -62.86
N ASN A 912 12.13 -12.66 -62.74
CA ASN A 912 11.42 -12.01 -63.85
C ASN A 912 11.49 -10.48 -63.76
N LYS A 913 12.63 -9.93 -64.19
CA LYS A 913 12.90 -8.48 -64.18
C LYS A 913 11.84 -7.65 -64.93
N PRO A 914 11.34 -8.02 -66.12
CA PRO A 914 10.26 -7.28 -66.78
C PRO A 914 8.98 -7.19 -65.94
N LYS A 915 8.57 -8.30 -65.29
CA LYS A 915 7.39 -8.31 -64.44
C LYS A 915 7.55 -7.38 -63.24
N LEU A 916 8.69 -7.45 -62.54
CA LEU A 916 8.97 -6.57 -61.41
C LEU A 916 9.02 -5.09 -61.83
N GLN A 917 9.64 -4.78 -62.97
CA GLN A 917 9.71 -3.42 -63.50
C GLN A 917 8.32 -2.87 -63.85
N ALA A 918 7.45 -3.68 -64.44
CA ALA A 918 6.06 -3.31 -64.72
C ALA A 918 5.30 -2.97 -63.42
N LEU A 919 5.31 -3.89 -62.45
CA LEU A 919 4.65 -3.69 -61.16
C LEU A 919 5.19 -2.45 -60.42
N THR A 920 6.52 -2.27 -60.40
CA THR A 920 7.17 -1.11 -59.78
C THR A 920 6.75 0.18 -60.49
N LYS A 921 6.73 0.20 -61.83
CA LYS A 921 6.33 1.38 -62.60
C LYS A 921 4.87 1.76 -62.31
N GLU A 922 3.98 0.77 -62.28
CA GLU A 922 2.56 0.99 -61.99
C GLU A 922 2.34 1.48 -60.56
N LEU A 923 2.98 0.87 -59.57
CA LEU A 923 2.90 1.29 -58.17
C LEU A 923 3.39 2.74 -57.99
N ARG A 924 4.52 3.06 -58.64
CA ARG A 924 5.09 4.40 -58.60
C ARG A 924 4.19 5.44 -59.26
N ALA A 925 3.46 5.06 -60.32
CA ALA A 925 2.52 5.92 -61.02
C ALA A 925 1.21 6.11 -60.24
N SER A 926 0.70 5.06 -59.59
CA SER A 926 -0.57 5.11 -58.87
C SER A 926 -0.48 5.81 -57.52
N ARG A 927 0.70 5.87 -56.88
CA ARG A 927 0.84 6.36 -55.49
C ARG A 927 0.28 7.77 -55.22
N LEU A 928 0.23 8.65 -56.21
CA LEU A 928 -0.30 10.02 -56.04
C LEU A 928 -1.83 10.10 -56.19
N THR A 929 -2.45 9.08 -56.77
CA THR A 929 -3.88 9.04 -57.12
C THR A 929 -4.64 7.92 -56.42
N CYS A 930 -3.95 6.92 -55.87
CA CYS A 930 -4.59 5.81 -55.19
C CYS A 930 -5.17 6.24 -53.84
N PRO A 931 -6.25 5.59 -53.36
CA PRO A 931 -6.87 5.90 -52.08
C PRO A 931 -5.91 5.86 -50.88
N LEU A 932 -4.88 5.00 -50.91
CA LEU A 932 -3.96 4.82 -49.79
C LEU A 932 -3.29 6.13 -49.34
N PHE A 933 -2.89 7.00 -50.28
CA PHE A 933 -2.17 8.25 -49.99
C PHE A 933 -3.06 9.50 -50.15
N ASP A 934 -4.37 9.34 -50.18
CA ASP A 934 -5.35 10.43 -50.25
C ASP A 934 -5.98 10.70 -48.88
N THR A 935 -5.20 11.35 -48.02
CA THR A 935 -5.58 11.69 -46.63
C THR A 935 -6.86 12.51 -46.56
N MET A 936 -7.09 13.44 -47.49
CA MET A 936 -8.28 14.29 -47.49
C MET A 936 -9.55 13.47 -47.79
N ARG A 937 -9.50 12.62 -48.83
CA ARG A 937 -10.60 11.67 -49.11
C ARG A 937 -10.85 10.75 -47.93
N TRP A 938 -9.79 10.27 -47.29
CA TRP A 938 -9.88 9.42 -46.12
C TRP A 938 -10.55 10.14 -44.93
N VAL A 939 -10.18 11.39 -44.64
CA VAL A 939 -10.80 12.20 -43.58
C VAL A 939 -12.29 12.40 -43.84
N LYS A 940 -12.69 12.68 -45.09
CA LYS A 940 -14.10 12.76 -45.47
C LYS A 940 -14.86 11.45 -45.19
N ASN A 941 -14.23 10.30 -45.43
CA ASN A 941 -14.81 8.99 -45.11
C ASN A 941 -14.92 8.74 -43.60
N LEU A 942 -13.93 9.19 -42.82
CA LEU A 942 -13.98 9.13 -41.37
C LEU A 942 -15.12 10.01 -40.82
N GLU A 943 -15.32 11.22 -41.35
CA GLU A 943 -16.44 12.10 -40.97
C GLU A 943 -17.80 11.47 -41.23
N ARG A 944 -17.99 10.85 -42.41
CA ARG A 944 -19.21 10.08 -42.71
C ARG A 944 -19.48 9.02 -41.64
N SER A 945 -18.44 8.35 -41.17
CA SER A 945 -18.56 7.36 -40.09
C SER A 945 -19.03 8.00 -38.77
N TYR A 946 -18.48 9.17 -38.42
CA TYR A 946 -18.87 9.91 -37.21
C TYR A 946 -20.31 10.41 -37.28
N PHE A 947 -20.74 10.94 -38.42
CA PHE A 947 -22.14 11.33 -38.61
C PHE A 947 -23.07 10.13 -38.48
N LYS A 948 -22.73 8.97 -39.03
CA LYS A 948 -23.54 7.76 -38.84
C LYS A 948 -23.66 7.36 -37.37
N MET A 949 -22.54 7.32 -36.66
CA MET A 949 -22.51 6.96 -35.23
C MET A 949 -23.40 7.91 -34.43
N TRP A 950 -23.27 9.22 -34.65
CA TRP A 950 -24.07 10.22 -33.96
C TRP A 950 -25.56 10.11 -34.30
N ASN A 951 -25.92 9.95 -35.58
CA ASN A 951 -27.32 9.83 -35.99
C ASN A 951 -28.00 8.59 -35.41
N LEU A 952 -27.27 7.46 -35.30
CA LEU A 952 -27.76 6.26 -34.62
C LEU A 952 -28.02 6.52 -33.13
N HIS A 953 -27.10 7.21 -32.46
CA HIS A 953 -27.23 7.59 -31.06
C HIS A 953 -28.42 8.55 -30.83
N CYS A 954 -28.57 9.60 -31.64
CA CYS A 954 -29.72 10.52 -31.60
C CYS A 954 -31.06 9.81 -31.82
N SER A 955 -31.05 8.73 -32.62
CA SER A 955 -32.24 7.91 -32.87
C SER A 955 -32.53 6.88 -31.76
N GLY A 956 -31.74 6.85 -30.68
CA GLY A 956 -31.86 5.88 -29.59
C GLY A 956 -31.47 4.45 -29.98
N GLN A 957 -30.80 4.27 -31.12
CA GLN A 957 -30.35 2.95 -31.57
C GLN A 957 -29.06 2.55 -30.87
N LYS A 958 -28.91 1.24 -30.60
CA LYS A 958 -27.67 0.67 -30.06
C LYS A 958 -26.57 0.68 -31.14
N PRO A 959 -25.29 0.70 -30.75
CA PRO A 959 -24.19 0.51 -31.68
C PRO A 959 -24.35 -0.76 -32.53
N GLN A 960 -24.10 -0.63 -33.84
CA GLN A 960 -24.19 -1.73 -34.81
C GLN A 960 -23.10 -1.64 -35.87
N HIS A 961 -22.79 -2.77 -36.52
CA HIS A 961 -21.84 -2.80 -37.62
C HIS A 961 -22.37 -2.01 -38.81
N PHE A 962 -21.51 -1.27 -39.51
CA PHE A 962 -21.88 -0.65 -40.77
C PHE A 962 -20.67 -0.39 -41.67
N LYS A 963 -20.95 -0.25 -42.96
CA LYS A 963 -19.98 0.12 -43.98
C LYS A 963 -20.20 1.56 -44.42
N VAL A 964 -19.13 2.33 -44.46
CA VAL A 964 -19.13 3.66 -45.05
C VAL A 964 -19.07 3.51 -46.56
N VAL A 965 -19.93 4.23 -47.28
CA VAL A 965 -19.86 4.38 -48.73
C VAL A 965 -19.60 5.83 -49.08
N GLU A 966 -19.05 6.07 -50.26
CA GLU A 966 -18.66 7.42 -50.67
C GLU A 966 -19.82 8.26 -51.22
N ASN A 967 -20.93 8.26 -50.48
CA ASN A 967 -22.18 8.94 -50.82
C ASN A 967 -22.66 9.78 -49.64
N ASP A 968 -22.54 11.12 -49.74
CA ASP A 968 -22.90 12.03 -48.64
C ASP A 968 -24.38 11.95 -48.25
N LEU A 969 -25.26 11.52 -49.17
CA LEU A 969 -26.71 11.37 -48.91
C LEU A 969 -27.03 10.23 -47.93
N GLU A 970 -26.16 9.22 -47.83
CA GLU A 970 -26.31 8.10 -46.90
C GLU A 970 -25.74 8.40 -45.50
N PHE A 971 -24.94 9.47 -45.40
CA PHE A 971 -24.26 9.92 -44.18
C PHE A 971 -24.51 11.40 -43.89
N PRO A 972 -25.78 11.83 -43.80
CA PRO A 972 -26.11 13.24 -43.61
C PRO A 972 -25.57 13.75 -42.27
N HIS A 973 -24.86 14.88 -42.29
CA HIS A 973 -24.35 15.55 -41.09
C HIS A 973 -25.42 16.33 -40.33
N ASP A 974 -26.62 16.49 -40.90
CA ASP A 974 -27.70 17.36 -40.42
C ASP A 974 -28.96 16.63 -39.93
N ARG A 975 -28.95 15.29 -39.90
CA ARG A 975 -30.12 14.47 -39.55
C ARG A 975 -30.21 14.03 -38.10
#